data_AF-A0A3D5ANZ4-F1
#
_entry.id   AF-A0A3D5ANZ4-F1
#
_cell.length_a   1.000
_cell.length_b   1.000
_cell.length_c   1.000
_cell.angle_alpha   90.00
_cell.angle_beta   90.00
_cell.angle_gamma   90.00
#
_symmetry.space_group_name_H-M   'P 1'
#
loop_
_entity.id
_entity.type
_entity.pdbx_description
1 polymer ?
#
loop_
_entity_poly.entity_id
_entity_poly.type
_entity_poly.pdbx_seq_one_letter_code
_entity_poly.pdbx_strand_id
1 'polypeptide(L)'
;MRFVVRNSGRRWKAAAVCVVLAATLIGAVSRSTAAEATPGPSVDLPPTPSVPTTPQEMQPRPPDQASSRALRGDQPASGAAREGAGTPEATPLSASATWSVSPHTGDFHWSYPLRVPPVPGALTPPLALSYTSSAVDGRTSSTNNQPTWIGDGWDLHPGFVERTYGPCALDKEGSASPQTGDLCWRSDNATAAYNGAGGMLIREAGSQDLWRAKDDDGARIWRDTGAGNDDDNGEYWKVTTTDGTQYFFGSRPDARSTWTVPVFGDDTGEPCHGTTFDASSCRQAWRWNLDKVVDAHGNTILYYYDTEPNAYGFNHKEAAVSYVRGGTLRRIEYGLRPGVTTPAARVEFAVADRCVPGSTCTFDRKDNWPDTPLAERCDTATCRDRWSPTFWSTKRLASVTTQVRRGGGYSDVDRWVLDQQFPDPGDGEKAALWLKSVTHTGLIGGSITQPPVTFEGHQMPNRVYQGDGLSPLIRYRITGIISESGGVTSVSYAQPDCVPGSSMPANPQSNTLRCFPVRWARPDHAERTDYFHKYVVESVNSSDRISSSLDQKIGYEYLDGAAWHFDTSEFTPPDKKAYNEFRGFARVQVRNGRSPDPAGPIEMAEKRFYRGMHGDTLPGGATRSVTVSDSESGTHTDHDWLAGFELETTTFLGDSPEVVSRTVTEPHWQGPTATRGAHKAYIVRPGTVRTFTTLDGGRRRITRTVTSYDDRGLPETVNDLGDIESDADDLCTRTTYARNTAAWLLSLPSRVRTASVHCGATPTFPGHAVADERTSYDGQAWGVAPRIGDPTRQEVLDTHPPSGPTYAVASTSRYDAHGRVTETADALGRTTLTAYTPQLGGPATSVVT
;
A
#
# COMPACT_ATOMS: atom_id res chain seq x y z
N MET A 1 24.29 -68.34 -34.48
CA MET A 1 23.54 -67.40 -35.37
C MET A 1 22.61 -66.58 -34.47
N ARG A 2 22.46 -65.24 -34.54
CA ARG A 2 22.04 -64.34 -35.65
C ARG A 2 20.64 -64.71 -36.19
N PHE A 3 19.61 -63.86 -36.24
CA PHE A 3 19.38 -62.45 -35.84
C PHE A 3 18.09 -62.36 -34.97
N VAL A 4 17.69 -61.33 -34.20
CA VAL A 4 17.95 -59.87 -34.09
C VAL A 4 17.15 -58.99 -35.08
N VAL A 5 16.72 -57.77 -34.64
CA VAL A 5 15.86 -56.75 -35.34
C VAL A 5 14.35 -57.09 -35.31
N ARG A 6 13.36 -56.20 -35.05
CA ARG A 6 13.27 -54.72 -34.84
C ARG A 6 12.31 -54.34 -33.67
N ASN A 7 11.83 -53.09 -33.60
CA ASN A 7 10.89 -52.52 -32.62
C ASN A 7 10.06 -51.38 -33.30
N SER A 8 8.81 -51.13 -32.89
CA SER A 8 7.99 -49.99 -33.37
C SER A 8 6.86 -49.56 -32.40
N GLY A 9 7.17 -48.71 -31.41
CA GLY A 9 6.17 -48.11 -30.51
C GLY A 9 6.42 -46.61 -30.29
N ARG A 10 5.90 -45.74 -31.16
CA ARG A 10 6.16 -44.29 -31.09
C ARG A 10 5.05 -43.44 -31.75
N ARG A 11 3.96 -43.14 -31.02
CA ARG A 11 2.96 -42.12 -31.43
C ARG A 11 1.99 -41.55 -30.35
N TRP A 12 2.00 -42.06 -29.11
CA TRP A 12 0.98 -41.76 -28.08
C TRP A 12 1.54 -41.13 -26.78
N LYS A 13 2.55 -40.26 -26.86
CA LYS A 13 3.13 -39.55 -25.69
C LYS A 13 3.53 -38.07 -25.94
N ALA A 14 2.89 -37.40 -26.90
CA ALA A 14 3.27 -36.05 -27.35
C ALA A 14 2.18 -34.98 -27.15
N ALA A 15 1.20 -35.21 -26.28
CA ALA A 15 0.00 -34.37 -26.16
C ALA A 15 -0.39 -34.01 -24.69
N ALA A 16 0.47 -34.30 -23.71
CA ALA A 16 0.12 -34.23 -22.28
C ALA A 16 1.04 -33.33 -21.43
N VAL A 17 1.92 -32.53 -22.04
CA VAL A 17 2.97 -31.75 -21.34
C VAL A 17 2.80 -30.23 -21.50
N CYS A 18 1.99 -29.76 -22.45
CA CYS A 18 1.89 -28.34 -22.81
C CYS A 18 0.78 -27.54 -22.08
N VAL A 19 0.40 -27.93 -20.86
CA VAL A 19 -0.79 -27.37 -20.17
C VAL A 19 -0.46 -26.63 -18.86
N VAL A 20 0.67 -26.89 -18.20
CA VAL A 20 0.92 -26.42 -16.82
C VAL A 20 1.48 -24.98 -16.75
N LEU A 21 2.18 -24.48 -17.79
CA LEU A 21 2.80 -23.15 -17.76
C LEU A 21 2.04 -22.02 -18.48
N ALA A 22 0.83 -22.28 -18.99
CA ALA A 22 -0.01 -21.27 -19.64
C ALA A 22 -1.02 -20.59 -18.70
N ALA A 23 -0.93 -20.85 -17.38
CA ALA A 23 -2.02 -20.64 -16.43
C ALA A 23 -2.02 -19.29 -15.68
N THR A 24 -1.04 -18.41 -15.90
CA THR A 24 -0.93 -17.10 -15.18
C THR A 24 -1.10 -15.87 -16.07
N LEU A 25 -1.20 -16.02 -17.40
CA LEU A 25 -1.32 -14.90 -18.34
C LEU A 25 -2.30 -15.19 -19.50
N ILE A 26 -3.60 -15.31 -19.20
CA ILE A 26 -4.72 -14.96 -20.08
C ILE A 26 -5.98 -14.77 -19.21
N GLY A 27 -6.64 -13.62 -19.32
CA GLY A 27 -7.97 -13.42 -18.76
C GLY A 27 -9.03 -14.10 -19.64
N ALA A 28 -9.77 -15.06 -19.08
CA ALA A 28 -10.74 -15.85 -19.84
C ALA A 28 -12.02 -15.07 -20.15
N VAL A 29 -12.05 -14.36 -21.29
CA VAL A 29 -13.32 -13.94 -21.92
C VAL A 29 -14.01 -15.20 -22.45
N SER A 30 -15.12 -15.58 -21.80
CA SER A 30 -15.88 -16.79 -22.10
C SER A 30 -16.62 -16.69 -23.44
N ARG A 31 -15.94 -17.05 -24.54
CA ARG A 31 -16.61 -17.39 -25.79
C ARG A 31 -17.32 -18.73 -25.63
N SER A 32 -18.64 -18.69 -25.53
CA SER A 32 -19.51 -19.87 -25.53
C SER A 32 -19.33 -20.67 -26.83
N THR A 33 -18.82 -21.89 -26.73
CA THR A 33 -18.86 -22.85 -27.84
C THR A 33 -20.29 -23.37 -28.00
N ALA A 34 -20.87 -23.16 -29.19
CA ALA A 34 -22.17 -23.76 -29.52
C ALA A 34 -22.04 -25.28 -29.59
N ALA A 35 -22.95 -26.00 -28.93
CA ALA A 35 -23.08 -27.43 -29.13
C ALA A 35 -23.79 -27.70 -30.47
N GLU A 36 -23.18 -28.49 -31.35
CA GLU A 36 -23.86 -28.97 -32.56
C GLU A 36 -24.96 -29.96 -32.16
N ALA A 37 -26.20 -29.49 -32.15
CA ALA A 37 -27.36 -30.34 -31.93
C ALA A 37 -27.70 -31.16 -33.19
N THR A 38 -27.95 -32.45 -33.00
CA THR A 38 -28.45 -33.34 -34.06
C THR A 38 -29.73 -32.77 -34.68
N PRO A 39 -29.89 -32.78 -36.03
CA PRO A 39 -31.03 -32.14 -36.69
C PRO A 39 -32.34 -32.95 -36.53
N GLY A 40 -32.98 -32.80 -35.37
CA GLY A 40 -34.39 -33.11 -35.17
C GLY A 40 -35.28 -31.90 -35.48
N PRO A 41 -36.57 -32.09 -35.84
CA PRO A 41 -37.48 -30.99 -36.07
C PRO A 41 -37.74 -30.23 -34.76
N SER A 42 -37.46 -28.93 -34.75
CA SER A 42 -37.79 -28.04 -33.64
C SER A 42 -39.30 -27.90 -33.49
N VAL A 43 -39.83 -28.25 -32.32
CA VAL A 43 -41.20 -27.92 -31.94
C VAL A 43 -41.19 -26.53 -31.30
N ASP A 44 -42.09 -25.65 -31.73
CA ASP A 44 -42.19 -24.30 -31.14
C ASP A 44 -42.45 -24.37 -29.64
N LEU A 45 -41.69 -23.61 -28.87
CA LEU A 45 -41.93 -23.47 -27.43
C LEU A 45 -43.25 -22.73 -27.18
N PRO A 46 -44.09 -23.19 -26.24
CA PRO A 46 -45.33 -22.50 -25.92
C PRO A 46 -45.01 -21.10 -25.37
N PRO A 47 -45.74 -20.06 -25.81
CA PRO A 47 -45.46 -18.67 -25.39
C PRO A 47 -45.79 -18.48 -23.91
N THR A 48 -44.78 -18.56 -23.05
CA THR A 48 -44.86 -18.14 -21.66
C THR A 48 -44.98 -16.61 -21.60
N PRO A 49 -46.06 -16.04 -21.03
CA PRO A 49 -46.16 -14.60 -20.84
C PRO A 49 -45.07 -14.15 -19.85
N SER A 50 -44.47 -12.99 -20.10
CA SER A 50 -43.50 -12.38 -19.20
C SER A 50 -44.14 -12.11 -17.83
N VAL A 51 -43.46 -12.56 -16.77
CA VAL A 51 -43.88 -12.28 -15.39
C VAL A 51 -43.81 -10.76 -15.15
N PRO A 52 -44.88 -10.11 -14.66
CA PRO A 52 -44.82 -8.69 -14.33
C PRO A 52 -43.77 -8.42 -13.25
N THR A 53 -42.70 -7.71 -13.60
CA THR A 53 -41.69 -7.26 -12.64
C THR A 53 -42.24 -6.08 -11.85
N THR A 54 -42.83 -6.34 -10.69
CA THR A 54 -43.11 -5.30 -9.69
C THR A 54 -41.80 -4.58 -9.35
N PRO A 55 -41.70 -3.24 -9.48
CA PRO A 55 -40.52 -2.52 -9.04
C PRO A 55 -40.32 -2.74 -7.54
N GLN A 56 -39.16 -3.30 -7.16
CA GLN A 56 -38.80 -3.37 -5.74
C GLN A 56 -38.36 -1.98 -5.28
N GLU A 57 -39.11 -1.38 -4.35
CA GLU A 57 -38.78 -0.10 -3.77
C GLU A 57 -37.53 -0.23 -2.87
N MET A 58 -36.44 0.41 -3.29
CA MET A 58 -35.24 0.52 -2.45
C MET A 58 -35.60 1.23 -1.14
N GLN A 59 -35.38 0.59 -0.01
CA GLN A 59 -35.71 1.19 1.28
C GLN A 59 -34.93 2.51 1.49
N PRO A 60 -35.58 3.59 1.96
CA PRO A 60 -34.92 4.87 2.21
C PRO A 60 -34.09 4.77 3.50
N ARG A 61 -32.76 4.82 3.38
CA ARG A 61 -31.87 4.93 4.53
C ARG A 61 -31.93 6.36 5.08
N PRO A 62 -32.03 6.57 6.41
CA PRO A 62 -31.89 7.90 6.98
C PRO A 62 -30.50 8.50 6.68
N PRO A 63 -30.35 9.83 6.60
CA PRO A 63 -29.04 10.46 6.41
C PRO A 63 -28.06 10.10 7.53
N ASP A 64 -26.81 9.80 7.17
CA ASP A 64 -25.77 9.47 8.15
C ASP A 64 -25.32 10.69 8.98
N GLN A 65 -24.50 10.45 10.00
CA GLN A 65 -24.12 11.47 10.98
C GLN A 65 -23.19 12.54 10.38
N ALA A 66 -22.34 12.20 9.42
CA ALA A 66 -21.53 13.19 8.70
C ALA A 66 -22.41 14.00 7.73
N SER A 67 -23.30 13.32 6.96
CA SER A 67 -24.23 14.00 6.06
C SER A 67 -25.19 14.97 6.74
N SER A 68 -25.64 14.66 7.96
CA SER A 68 -26.59 15.46 8.72
C SER A 68 -25.95 16.61 9.52
N ARG A 69 -24.62 16.58 9.72
CA ARG A 69 -23.85 17.63 10.43
C ARG A 69 -22.96 18.49 9.51
N ALA A 70 -23.03 18.29 8.20
CA ALA A 70 -22.25 19.04 7.20
C ALA A 70 -22.61 20.54 7.17
N LEU A 71 -21.64 21.39 7.50
CA LEU A 71 -21.77 22.86 7.46
C LEU A 71 -21.99 23.39 6.03
N ARG A 72 -22.78 24.48 5.91
CA ARG A 72 -23.10 25.15 4.63
C ARG A 72 -23.29 26.66 4.82
N GLY A 73 -22.71 27.50 3.98
CA GLY A 73 -22.82 28.97 4.08
C GLY A 73 -22.06 29.56 5.28
N ASP A 74 -22.49 30.74 5.76
CA ASP A 74 -22.00 31.37 7.00
C ASP A 74 -22.95 30.99 8.19
N GLN A 75 -22.42 30.78 9.42
CA GLN A 75 -23.06 29.89 10.44
C GLN A 75 -23.76 30.57 11.65
N PRO A 76 -25.08 30.31 11.87
CA PRO A 76 -25.72 30.28 13.19
C PRO A 76 -26.75 29.11 13.39
N ALA A 77 -27.53 29.09 14.48
CA ALA A 77 -28.38 27.97 14.96
C ALA A 77 -29.65 27.61 14.12
N SER A 78 -30.34 26.49 14.45
CA SER A 78 -30.62 25.40 13.48
C SER A 78 -32.06 24.93 13.15
N GLY A 79 -32.23 24.36 11.92
CA GLY A 79 -33.34 23.48 11.42
C GLY A 79 -34.04 23.97 10.10
N ALA A 80 -34.87 23.22 9.33
CA ALA A 80 -35.07 21.78 8.97
C ALA A 80 -36.33 21.68 8.01
N ALA A 81 -36.64 20.70 7.12
CA ALA A 81 -35.94 19.65 6.34
C ALA A 81 -36.93 19.00 5.29
N ARG A 82 -36.50 17.99 4.47
CA ARG A 82 -37.30 17.10 3.53
C ARG A 82 -37.81 17.69 2.18
N GLU A 83 -38.19 16.99 1.07
CA GLU A 83 -37.93 15.66 0.43
C GLU A 83 -38.49 15.58 -1.05
N GLY A 84 -38.17 14.53 -1.85
CA GLY A 84 -38.77 14.22 -3.19
C GLY A 84 -37.85 13.41 -4.16
N ALA A 85 -38.35 12.57 -5.10
CA ALA A 85 -37.54 11.56 -5.85
C ALA A 85 -37.95 11.20 -7.32
N GLY A 86 -37.12 10.41 -8.04
CA GLY A 86 -37.29 9.86 -9.41
C GLY A 86 -36.27 8.74 -9.77
N THR A 87 -36.49 7.90 -10.80
CA THR A 87 -35.93 6.50 -10.90
C THR A 87 -35.38 6.09 -12.33
N PRO A 88 -34.97 4.82 -12.69
CA PRO A 88 -33.67 4.55 -13.37
C PRO A 88 -33.68 3.57 -14.59
N GLU A 89 -32.49 3.18 -15.10
CA GLU A 89 -32.24 2.05 -16.03
C GLU A 89 -30.89 1.33 -15.70
N ALA A 90 -30.69 0.08 -16.20
CA ALA A 90 -29.72 -0.92 -15.68
C ALA A 90 -28.43 -1.10 -16.56
N THR A 91 -27.40 -1.94 -16.31
CA THR A 91 -27.29 -3.31 -15.73
C THR A 91 -25.92 -3.57 -15.00
N PRO A 92 -25.33 -4.79 -14.86
CA PRO A 92 -24.62 -5.19 -13.63
C PRO A 92 -23.17 -4.68 -13.50
N LEU A 93 -22.67 -4.63 -12.26
CA LEU A 93 -21.31 -4.20 -11.92
C LEU A 93 -20.58 -5.28 -11.12
N SER A 94 -19.40 -5.69 -11.61
CA SER A 94 -18.32 -6.20 -10.76
C SER A 94 -17.82 -5.08 -9.85
N ALA A 95 -17.54 -5.36 -8.59
CA ALA A 95 -17.17 -4.34 -7.60
C ALA A 95 -16.02 -3.44 -8.10
N SER A 96 -16.24 -2.12 -8.08
CA SER A 96 -15.31 -1.11 -8.61
C SER A 96 -14.06 -0.88 -7.73
N ALA A 97 -14.04 -1.47 -6.53
CA ALA A 97 -13.12 -1.16 -5.43
C ALA A 97 -13.07 -2.31 -4.41
N THR A 98 -12.02 -2.36 -3.57
CA THR A 98 -11.75 -3.48 -2.64
C THR A 98 -11.54 -3.02 -1.19
N TRP A 99 -12.14 -3.73 -0.23
CA TRP A 99 -11.93 -3.53 1.20
C TRP A 99 -11.16 -4.70 1.82
N SER A 100 -10.52 -4.43 2.94
CA SER A 100 -9.94 -5.45 3.82
C SER A 100 -9.98 -4.98 5.28
N VAL A 101 -9.83 -5.93 6.20
CA VAL A 101 -9.44 -5.64 7.58
C VAL A 101 -8.09 -6.29 7.82
N SER A 102 -7.09 -5.51 8.24
CA SER A 102 -5.76 -6.03 8.59
C SER A 102 -5.84 -6.73 9.95
N PRO A 103 -5.82 -8.07 10.05
CA PRO A 103 -6.25 -8.74 11.30
C PRO A 103 -5.33 -8.39 12.47
N HIS A 104 -4.02 -8.34 12.24
CA HIS A 104 -3.02 -7.96 13.24
C HIS A 104 -3.28 -6.59 13.89
N THR A 105 -3.82 -5.59 13.16
CA THR A 105 -4.05 -4.23 13.69
C THR A 105 -5.52 -3.90 13.96
N GLY A 106 -6.43 -4.66 13.35
CA GLY A 106 -7.87 -4.42 13.35
C GLY A 106 -8.33 -3.25 12.48
N ASP A 107 -7.48 -2.75 11.59
CA ASP A 107 -7.78 -1.58 10.75
C ASP A 107 -8.65 -1.90 9.54
N PHE A 108 -9.66 -1.05 9.30
CA PHE A 108 -10.42 -1.05 8.06
C PHE A 108 -9.62 -0.32 6.97
N HIS A 109 -9.43 -0.99 5.83
CA HIS A 109 -8.88 -0.39 4.61
C HIS A 109 -9.90 -0.46 3.48
N TRP A 110 -9.93 0.58 2.65
CA TRP A 110 -10.73 0.62 1.42
C TRP A 110 -9.92 1.31 0.32
N SER A 111 -9.90 0.70 -0.88
CA SER A 111 -9.16 1.21 -2.04
C SER A 111 -10.09 1.34 -3.24
N TYR A 112 -10.27 2.57 -3.72
CA TYR A 112 -11.02 2.89 -4.93
C TYR A 112 -10.04 3.25 -6.07
N PRO A 113 -9.73 2.31 -6.98
CA PRO A 113 -8.75 2.52 -8.05
C PRO A 113 -9.23 3.50 -9.12
N LEU A 114 -8.37 4.45 -9.48
CA LEU A 114 -8.62 5.43 -10.54
C LEU A 114 -7.96 4.92 -11.83
N ARG A 115 -8.73 4.20 -12.67
CA ARG A 115 -8.23 3.60 -13.91
C ARG A 115 -7.61 4.66 -14.83
N VAL A 116 -6.48 4.36 -15.46
CA VAL A 116 -5.79 5.27 -16.37
C VAL A 116 -5.67 4.68 -17.78
N PRO A 117 -5.75 5.48 -18.86
CA PRO A 117 -5.59 5.01 -20.24
C PRO A 117 -4.27 4.23 -20.43
N PRO A 118 -4.28 3.08 -21.13
CA PRO A 118 -3.07 2.28 -21.35
C PRO A 118 -2.12 2.96 -22.34
N VAL A 119 -0.82 2.68 -22.20
CA VAL A 119 0.26 3.19 -23.07
C VAL A 119 1.19 2.06 -23.52
N PRO A 120 1.97 2.25 -24.60
CA PRO A 120 3.03 1.31 -24.98
C PRO A 120 3.99 1.04 -23.83
N GLY A 121 4.31 -0.25 -23.62
CA GLY A 121 5.16 -0.71 -22.51
C GLY A 121 4.43 -0.89 -21.18
N ALA A 122 3.13 -0.58 -21.11
CA ALA A 122 2.26 -0.76 -19.93
C ALA A 122 2.67 -0.02 -18.63
N LEU A 123 3.78 0.72 -18.62
CA LEU A 123 4.17 1.57 -17.49
C LEU A 123 3.15 2.72 -17.30
N THR A 124 2.26 2.55 -16.34
CA THR A 124 1.18 3.48 -15.98
C THR A 124 1.25 3.86 -14.49
N PRO A 125 0.81 5.07 -14.10
CA PRO A 125 0.78 5.47 -12.70
C PRO A 125 -0.29 4.67 -11.92
N PRO A 126 0.06 3.95 -10.83
CA PRO A 126 -0.92 3.31 -9.98
C PRO A 126 -1.63 4.38 -9.13
N LEU A 127 -2.90 4.66 -9.43
CA LEU A 127 -3.71 5.65 -8.73
C LEU A 127 -4.91 4.99 -8.04
N ALA A 128 -5.12 5.32 -6.77
CA ALA A 128 -6.30 4.98 -6.01
C ALA A 128 -6.61 6.09 -4.99
N LEU A 129 -7.87 6.18 -4.57
CA LEU A 129 -8.25 6.84 -3.33
C LEU A 129 -8.25 5.76 -2.24
N SER A 130 -7.39 5.92 -1.23
CA SER A 130 -7.20 4.91 -0.18
C SER A 130 -7.67 5.45 1.17
N TYR A 131 -8.50 4.70 1.90
CA TYR A 131 -8.88 4.99 3.29
C TYR A 131 -8.22 3.97 4.24
N THR A 132 -7.82 4.43 5.44
CA THR A 132 -7.33 3.58 6.53
C THR A 132 -7.80 4.13 7.89
N SER A 133 -8.46 3.31 8.70
CA SER A 133 -9.03 3.78 9.99
C SER A 133 -8.01 4.27 11.01
N SER A 134 -6.83 3.63 11.11
CA SER A 134 -5.77 4.05 12.04
C SER A 134 -5.16 5.43 11.73
N ALA A 135 -5.29 5.93 10.49
CA ALA A 135 -4.89 7.30 10.15
C ALA A 135 -5.81 8.37 10.79
N VAL A 136 -7.00 7.97 11.28
CA VAL A 136 -7.86 8.79 12.14
C VAL A 136 -7.48 8.62 13.61
N ASP A 137 -7.20 7.38 14.06
CA ASP A 137 -6.80 7.08 15.45
C ASP A 137 -5.49 7.80 15.86
N GLY A 138 -4.51 7.85 14.95
CA GLY A 138 -3.19 8.46 15.21
C GLY A 138 -3.21 9.98 15.43
N ARG A 139 -4.36 10.65 15.28
CA ARG A 139 -4.49 12.09 15.54
C ARG A 139 -4.77 12.38 17.00
N THR A 140 -3.80 13.00 17.65
CA THR A 140 -3.77 13.29 19.09
C THR A 140 -3.49 14.78 19.33
N SER A 141 -3.39 15.20 20.59
CA SER A 141 -3.02 16.57 20.94
C SER A 141 -1.57 16.96 20.58
N SER A 142 -0.73 16.03 20.12
CA SER A 142 0.68 16.27 19.77
C SER A 142 1.00 16.08 18.28
N THR A 143 -0.01 15.91 17.42
CA THR A 143 0.16 15.66 15.97
C THR A 143 -0.45 16.76 15.12
N ASN A 144 0.01 16.89 13.86
CA ASN A 144 -0.72 17.69 12.88
C ASN A 144 -2.09 17.05 12.63
N ASN A 145 -3.14 17.84 12.82
CA ASN A 145 -4.52 17.35 12.86
C ASN A 145 -5.37 17.72 11.64
N GLN A 146 -4.80 18.46 10.67
CA GLN A 146 -5.45 18.71 9.39
C GLN A 146 -5.53 17.41 8.56
N PRO A 147 -6.69 17.04 7.98
CA PRO A 147 -6.78 15.93 7.02
C PRO A 147 -5.98 16.19 5.74
N THR A 148 -5.76 15.14 4.95
CA THR A 148 -5.16 15.26 3.61
C THR A 148 -6.01 16.13 2.67
N TRP A 149 -5.56 16.33 1.43
CA TRP A 149 -6.37 16.96 0.38
C TRP A 149 -7.59 16.14 -0.06
N ILE A 150 -7.73 14.89 0.40
CA ILE A 150 -8.88 14.00 0.13
C ILE A 150 -9.92 14.06 1.26
N GLY A 151 -9.48 13.99 2.52
CA GLY A 151 -10.35 14.01 3.70
C GLY A 151 -9.80 13.15 4.83
N ASP A 152 -10.58 13.00 5.91
CA ASP A 152 -10.14 12.30 7.10
C ASP A 152 -10.04 10.78 6.90
N GLY A 153 -8.93 10.18 7.35
CA GLY A 153 -8.56 8.78 7.09
C GLY A 153 -8.21 8.45 5.63
N TRP A 154 -8.34 9.41 4.69
CA TRP A 154 -8.11 9.21 3.26
C TRP A 154 -6.77 9.75 2.77
N ASP A 155 -6.18 9.14 1.76
CA ASP A 155 -5.04 9.66 1.00
C ASP A 155 -5.14 9.41 -0.52
N LEU A 156 -4.40 10.23 -1.28
CA LEU A 156 -3.90 9.93 -2.62
C LEU A 156 -2.57 10.68 -2.82
N HIS A 157 -1.45 9.95 -2.80
CA HIS A 157 -0.15 10.42 -3.27
C HIS A 157 0.58 9.37 -4.15
N PRO A 158 1.40 9.79 -5.13
CA PRO A 158 2.13 8.85 -6.00
C PRO A 158 3.40 8.28 -5.34
N GLY A 159 3.90 8.94 -4.30
CA GLY A 159 5.09 8.55 -3.54
C GLY A 159 5.95 9.75 -3.13
N PHE A 160 6.79 9.56 -2.12
CA PHE A 160 7.69 10.58 -1.58
C PHE A 160 8.88 9.96 -0.84
N VAL A 161 9.91 10.79 -0.61
CA VAL A 161 10.86 10.66 0.51
C VAL A 161 10.67 11.91 1.38
N GLU A 162 10.72 11.76 2.70
CA GLU A 162 10.53 12.84 3.68
C GLU A 162 11.55 12.73 4.81
N ARG A 163 12.07 13.86 5.27
CA ARG A 163 13.03 14.00 6.37
C ARG A 163 12.37 14.78 7.50
N THR A 164 12.39 14.19 8.69
CA THR A 164 11.92 14.85 9.90
C THR A 164 13.01 15.77 10.45
N TYR A 165 12.59 16.92 10.96
CA TYR A 165 13.44 17.89 11.66
C TYR A 165 12.83 18.18 13.05
N GLY A 166 13.68 18.46 14.04
CA GLY A 166 13.25 18.91 15.37
C GLY A 166 13.34 20.44 15.49
N PRO A 167 12.61 21.08 16.43
CA PRO A 167 12.82 22.49 16.73
C PRO A 167 14.08 22.67 17.59
N CYS A 168 14.89 23.69 17.30
CA CYS A 168 16.19 23.92 17.94
C CYS A 168 16.11 24.04 19.47
N ALA A 169 15.03 24.59 20.04
CA ALA A 169 14.83 24.65 21.50
C ALA A 169 14.77 23.27 22.19
N LEU A 170 14.52 22.20 21.43
CA LEU A 170 14.55 20.81 21.90
C LEU A 170 15.85 20.09 21.56
N ASP A 171 16.81 20.70 20.86
CA ASP A 171 18.14 20.15 20.65
C ASP A 171 19.06 20.42 21.82
N LYS A 172 19.74 19.37 22.28
CA LYS A 172 20.51 19.30 23.53
C LYS A 172 21.76 18.44 23.39
N GLU A 173 22.13 18.11 22.16
CA GLU A 173 23.45 17.59 21.85
C GLU A 173 24.44 18.78 21.73
N GLY A 174 25.74 18.48 21.77
CA GLY A 174 26.84 19.44 21.67
C GLY A 174 26.71 20.77 22.44
N SER A 175 26.32 21.84 21.74
CA SER A 175 26.47 23.22 22.21
C SER A 175 25.29 23.78 23.04
N ALA A 176 25.12 25.11 23.08
CA ALA A 176 24.16 25.77 23.95
C ALA A 176 22.79 25.97 23.27
N SER A 177 22.02 24.88 23.17
CA SER A 177 20.60 24.76 22.77
C SER A 177 19.90 26.09 22.39
N PRO A 178 19.92 26.51 21.11
CA PRO A 178 19.26 27.73 20.66
C PRO A 178 17.77 27.70 21.00
N GLN A 179 17.32 28.58 21.89
CA GLN A 179 15.94 28.58 22.40
C GLN A 179 14.97 29.21 21.38
N THR A 180 14.85 28.59 20.21
CA THR A 180 14.01 29.06 19.09
C THR A 180 13.08 27.97 18.55
N GLY A 181 12.04 28.40 17.83
CA GLY A 181 11.11 27.52 17.11
C GLY A 181 11.54 27.19 15.69
N ASP A 182 12.71 27.66 15.25
CA ASP A 182 13.31 27.26 13.97
C ASP A 182 13.62 25.75 13.99
N LEU A 183 13.77 25.14 12.81
CA LEU A 183 14.10 23.72 12.68
C LEU A 183 15.63 23.53 12.67
N CYS A 184 16.11 22.55 13.43
CA CYS A 184 17.51 22.11 13.46
C CYS A 184 17.67 20.72 12.83
N TRP A 185 18.87 20.45 12.31
CA TRP A 185 19.35 19.10 11.99
C TRP A 185 19.46 18.27 13.27
N ARG A 186 19.60 16.95 13.12
CA ARG A 186 19.85 15.98 14.21
C ARG A 186 20.55 14.74 13.69
N SER A 187 19.93 14.14 12.67
CA SER A 187 20.34 12.86 12.13
C SER A 187 20.01 12.81 10.65
N ASP A 188 20.88 12.15 9.86
CA ASP A 188 20.49 11.64 8.55
C ASP A 188 19.35 10.64 8.77
N ASN A 189 18.12 11.12 8.65
CA ASN A 189 16.89 10.34 8.68
C ASN A 189 16.14 10.54 7.37
N ALA A 190 15.37 9.54 6.99
CA ALA A 190 14.40 9.63 5.91
C ALA A 190 13.31 8.56 6.10
N THR A 191 12.11 8.84 5.62
CA THR A 191 11.00 7.88 5.46
C THR A 191 10.55 7.96 4.01
N ALA A 192 10.26 6.82 3.39
CA ALA A 192 9.85 6.74 1.99
C ALA A 192 8.47 6.08 1.82
N ALA A 193 7.82 6.38 0.71
CA ALA A 193 6.64 5.66 0.21
C ALA A 193 6.70 5.60 -1.32
N TYR A 194 6.70 4.39 -1.89
CA TYR A 194 6.81 4.15 -3.34
C TYR A 194 6.22 2.79 -3.71
N ASN A 195 5.41 2.71 -4.77
CA ASN A 195 4.97 1.44 -5.38
C ASN A 195 4.38 0.38 -4.40
N GLY A 196 3.70 0.81 -3.34
CA GLY A 196 3.16 -0.09 -2.29
C GLY A 196 4.17 -0.56 -1.23
N ALA A 197 5.43 -0.13 -1.34
CA ALA A 197 6.49 -0.27 -0.34
C ALA A 197 6.83 1.09 0.31
N GLY A 198 7.65 1.08 1.36
CA GLY A 198 8.03 2.29 2.08
C GLY A 198 8.52 2.03 3.50
N GLY A 199 8.39 3.04 4.36
CA GLY A 199 8.81 3.00 5.76
C GLY A 199 10.11 3.76 6.02
N MET A 200 10.65 3.59 7.23
CA MET A 200 11.90 4.24 7.65
C MET A 200 13.08 3.76 6.81
N LEU A 201 13.93 4.69 6.37
CA LEU A 201 15.19 4.39 5.70
C LEU A 201 16.36 4.40 6.69
N ILE A 202 17.23 3.41 6.56
CA ILE A 202 18.43 3.18 7.37
C ILE A 202 19.66 3.34 6.46
N ARG A 203 20.51 4.32 6.74
CA ARG A 203 21.78 4.52 6.02
C ARG A 203 22.72 3.32 6.23
N GLU A 204 23.40 2.87 5.18
CA GLU A 204 24.42 1.82 5.26
C GLU A 204 25.66 2.32 6.02
N ALA A 205 26.23 1.48 6.88
CA ALA A 205 27.38 1.84 7.69
C ALA A 205 28.64 2.07 6.81
N GLY A 206 29.29 3.22 6.99
CA GLY A 206 30.47 3.61 6.19
C GLY A 206 30.14 4.21 4.82
N SER A 207 28.87 4.35 4.46
CA SER A 207 28.42 5.13 3.30
C SER A 207 27.74 6.43 3.75
N GLN A 208 27.83 7.48 2.94
CA GLN A 208 27.02 8.69 3.11
C GLN A 208 25.67 8.54 2.37
N ASP A 209 25.66 7.81 1.26
CA ASP A 209 24.65 7.96 0.21
C ASP A 209 23.87 6.67 -0.11
N LEU A 210 24.25 5.53 0.47
CA LEU A 210 23.54 4.24 0.34
C LEU A 210 22.63 3.97 1.54
N TRP A 211 21.43 3.48 1.26
CA TRP A 211 20.36 3.29 2.25
C TRP A 211 19.57 1.99 1.99
N ARG A 212 18.87 1.52 3.02
CA ARG A 212 17.90 0.41 2.99
C ARG A 212 16.59 0.83 3.64
N ALA A 213 15.47 0.24 3.21
CA ALA A 213 14.25 0.26 4.02
C ALA A 213 14.48 -0.57 5.31
N LYS A 214 13.78 -0.24 6.41
CA LYS A 214 13.79 -1.08 7.64
C LYS A 214 13.40 -2.53 7.30
N ASP A 215 12.37 -2.67 6.47
CA ASP A 215 11.87 -3.94 5.97
C ASP A 215 12.45 -4.13 4.55
N ASP A 216 13.59 -4.84 4.45
CA ASP A 216 14.44 -4.84 3.26
C ASP A 216 13.82 -5.72 2.13
N ASP A 217 13.43 -5.04 1.05
CA ASP A 217 12.85 -5.57 -0.19
C ASP A 217 13.92 -5.96 -1.23
N GLY A 218 15.20 -5.71 -0.94
CA GLY A 218 16.32 -5.88 -1.86
C GLY A 218 16.49 -4.72 -2.85
N ALA A 219 15.72 -3.63 -2.74
CA ALA A 219 15.88 -2.43 -3.55
C ALA A 219 17.20 -1.72 -3.24
N ARG A 220 17.63 -0.87 -4.18
CA ARG A 220 18.83 -0.04 -4.07
C ARG A 220 18.42 1.41 -3.86
N ILE A 221 18.63 1.94 -2.67
CA ILE A 221 18.24 3.31 -2.33
C ILE A 221 19.49 4.20 -2.28
N TRP A 222 19.48 5.25 -3.09
CA TRP A 222 20.52 6.27 -3.16
C TRP A 222 19.97 7.64 -2.77
N ARG A 223 20.74 8.37 -1.99
CA ARG A 223 20.75 9.84 -1.96
C ARG A 223 21.82 10.35 -2.93
N ASP A 224 21.61 11.49 -3.55
CA ASP A 224 22.57 12.15 -4.46
C ASP A 224 22.27 13.66 -4.49
N THR A 225 23.10 14.49 -5.12
CA THR A 225 23.02 15.96 -5.02
C THR A 225 23.09 16.66 -6.38
N GLY A 226 23.03 18.00 -6.42
CA GLY A 226 23.18 18.79 -7.64
C GLY A 226 21.95 18.85 -8.56
N ALA A 227 20.76 18.42 -8.11
CA ALA A 227 19.54 18.45 -8.93
C ALA A 227 19.03 19.88 -9.27
N GLY A 228 19.50 20.91 -8.55
CA GLY A 228 19.12 22.31 -8.79
C GLY A 228 17.68 22.66 -8.38
N ASN A 229 17.16 21.99 -7.35
CA ASN A 229 15.75 21.88 -6.98
C ASN A 229 15.35 22.74 -5.75
N ASP A 230 15.93 23.93 -5.62
CA ASP A 230 15.73 24.91 -4.52
C ASP A 230 16.17 24.48 -3.10
N ASP A 231 16.82 23.31 -2.98
CA ASP A 231 17.60 22.82 -1.84
C ASP A 231 19.05 23.37 -1.88
N ASP A 232 19.76 23.42 -0.74
CA ASP A 232 21.07 24.07 -0.59
C ASP A 232 22.18 23.44 -1.44
N ASN A 233 22.17 22.12 -1.58
CA ASN A 233 23.12 21.34 -2.37
C ASN A 233 22.44 20.65 -3.56
N GLY A 234 21.12 20.68 -3.61
CA GLY A 234 20.32 20.05 -4.64
C GLY A 234 20.05 18.58 -4.35
N GLU A 235 19.86 18.20 -3.09
CA GLU A 235 19.64 16.82 -2.66
C GLU A 235 18.45 16.21 -3.41
N TYR A 236 18.60 14.98 -3.89
CA TYR A 236 17.54 14.20 -4.52
C TYR A 236 17.74 12.71 -4.24
N TRP A 237 16.66 11.92 -4.40
CA TRP A 237 16.67 10.49 -4.08
C TRP A 237 16.34 9.63 -5.29
N LYS A 238 16.91 8.43 -5.32
CA LYS A 238 16.66 7.40 -6.34
C LYS A 238 16.56 6.01 -5.72
N VAL A 239 15.39 5.39 -5.82
CA VAL A 239 15.16 3.97 -5.50
C VAL A 239 15.25 3.15 -6.79
N THR A 240 15.90 1.98 -6.77
CA THR A 240 15.82 0.99 -7.86
C THR A 240 15.31 -0.33 -7.30
N THR A 241 14.13 -0.80 -7.73
CA THR A 241 13.58 -2.11 -7.34
C THR A 241 14.31 -3.26 -8.07
N THR A 242 14.13 -4.51 -7.61
CA THR A 242 14.91 -5.69 -8.06
C THR A 242 14.61 -6.15 -9.50
N ASP A 243 13.61 -5.54 -10.13
CA ASP A 243 13.24 -5.61 -11.55
C ASP A 243 13.93 -4.54 -12.41
N GLY A 244 14.77 -3.68 -11.82
CA GLY A 244 15.45 -2.57 -12.48
C GLY A 244 14.64 -1.26 -12.59
N THR A 245 13.37 -1.22 -12.16
CA THR A 245 12.55 0.00 -12.23
C THR A 245 13.04 1.06 -11.26
N GLN A 246 13.15 2.31 -11.75
CA GLN A 246 13.79 3.43 -11.04
C GLN A 246 12.77 4.51 -10.68
N TYR A 247 12.69 4.86 -9.40
CA TYR A 247 11.83 5.90 -8.84
C TYR A 247 12.71 7.06 -8.38
N PHE A 248 12.40 8.28 -8.82
CA PHE A 248 13.19 9.48 -8.54
C PHE A 248 12.36 10.56 -7.86
N PHE A 249 12.95 11.18 -6.84
CA PHE A 249 12.30 12.14 -5.96
C PHE A 249 13.16 13.40 -5.85
N GLY A 250 12.58 14.55 -6.16
CA GLY A 250 13.30 15.83 -6.26
C GLY A 250 14.30 15.95 -7.42
N SER A 251 14.35 15.00 -8.36
CA SER A 251 15.36 14.95 -9.42
C SER A 251 15.15 15.96 -10.56
N ARG A 252 14.13 16.82 -10.45
CA ARG A 252 13.61 17.67 -11.51
C ARG A 252 13.09 19.02 -10.97
N PRO A 253 13.80 20.14 -11.19
CA PRO A 253 13.32 21.47 -10.78
C PRO A 253 12.00 21.85 -11.47
N ASP A 254 11.79 21.43 -12.73
CA ASP A 254 10.58 21.69 -13.50
C ASP A 254 9.32 20.97 -12.95
N ALA A 255 9.52 19.94 -12.12
CA ALA A 255 8.45 19.22 -11.45
C ALA A 255 7.93 19.92 -10.19
N ARG A 256 8.73 20.80 -9.55
CA ARG A 256 8.48 21.38 -8.21
C ARG A 256 8.22 20.34 -7.12
N SER A 257 8.88 19.18 -7.23
CA SER A 257 8.72 18.03 -6.34
C SER A 257 9.40 18.18 -4.98
N THR A 258 10.48 18.95 -4.91
CA THR A 258 11.22 19.23 -3.67
C THR A 258 10.60 20.40 -2.91
N TRP A 259 10.27 20.19 -1.63
CA TRP A 259 9.69 21.20 -0.75
C TRP A 259 10.70 21.54 0.36
N THR A 260 11.07 22.83 0.45
CA THR A 260 12.22 23.29 1.23
C THR A 260 11.86 24.28 2.32
N VAL A 261 12.59 24.21 3.44
CA VAL A 261 12.43 25.03 4.65
C VAL A 261 13.81 25.46 5.17
N PRO A 262 13.95 26.63 5.82
CA PRO A 262 15.15 26.96 6.57
C PRO A 262 15.39 25.93 7.68
N VAL A 263 16.61 25.38 7.71
CA VAL A 263 17.09 24.48 8.74
C VAL A 263 18.43 25.01 9.24
N PHE A 264 18.69 24.86 10.53
CA PHE A 264 19.99 25.13 11.15
C PHE A 264 20.79 23.84 11.33
N GLY A 265 22.11 23.92 11.21
CA GLY A 265 23.04 22.95 11.79
C GLY A 265 23.78 23.61 12.94
N ASP A 266 23.22 23.60 14.15
CA ASP A 266 23.80 24.31 15.29
C ASP A 266 25.03 23.60 15.89
N ASP A 267 25.26 22.33 15.54
CA ASP A 267 26.39 21.53 16.02
C ASP A 267 27.46 21.20 14.96
N THR A 268 28.70 20.99 15.44
CA THR A 268 29.88 20.85 14.59
C THR A 268 29.88 19.54 13.80
N GLY A 269 29.74 19.65 12.48
CA GLY A 269 29.73 18.54 11.53
C GLY A 269 28.37 18.32 10.86
N GLU A 270 27.35 19.08 11.27
CA GLU A 270 26.04 19.08 10.63
C GLU A 270 26.04 19.82 9.28
N PRO A 271 25.12 19.47 8.36
CA PRO A 271 24.90 20.25 7.15
C PRO A 271 24.61 21.72 7.47
N CYS A 272 25.28 22.61 6.76
CA CYS A 272 25.15 24.07 6.88
C CYS A 272 25.61 24.70 8.20
N HIS A 273 26.35 23.98 9.05
CA HIS A 273 26.99 24.56 10.24
C HIS A 273 27.97 25.70 9.90
N GLY A 274 27.79 26.86 10.56
CA GLY A 274 28.59 28.07 10.40
C GLY A 274 29.35 28.46 11.67
N THR A 275 30.00 29.62 11.66
CA THR A 275 30.79 30.10 12.82
C THR A 275 29.98 30.81 13.91
N THR A 276 28.70 31.06 13.65
CA THR A 276 27.70 31.59 14.59
C THR A 276 26.34 31.00 14.22
N PHE A 277 25.41 30.86 15.18
CA PHE A 277 24.08 30.33 14.91
C PHE A 277 23.38 31.04 13.74
N ASP A 278 23.45 32.38 13.67
CA ASP A 278 22.92 33.19 12.56
C ASP A 278 23.53 32.90 11.17
N ALA A 279 24.72 32.28 11.12
CA ALA A 279 25.38 31.81 9.90
C ALA A 279 25.23 30.30 9.67
N SER A 280 24.68 29.56 10.64
CA SER A 280 24.54 28.10 10.63
C SER A 280 23.24 27.62 9.96
N SER A 281 22.72 28.30 8.94
CA SER A 281 21.42 27.94 8.33
C SER A 281 21.40 28.04 6.81
N CYS A 282 20.63 27.14 6.20
CA CYS A 282 20.40 27.03 4.76
C CYS A 282 18.97 26.55 4.45
N ARG A 283 18.62 26.48 3.17
CA ARG A 283 17.34 25.93 2.70
C ARG A 283 17.49 24.43 2.44
N GLN A 284 17.04 23.59 3.36
CA GLN A 284 17.05 22.14 3.14
C GLN A 284 15.67 21.64 2.72
N ALA A 285 15.65 20.55 1.96
CA ALA A 285 14.44 19.82 1.63
C ALA A 285 13.95 18.98 2.81
N TRP A 286 12.68 19.19 3.19
CA TRP A 286 11.98 18.33 4.14
C TRP A 286 11.20 17.22 3.43
N ARG A 287 10.79 17.42 2.17
CA ARG A 287 10.10 16.39 1.37
C ARG A 287 10.48 16.46 -0.10
N TRP A 288 10.85 15.32 -0.66
CA TRP A 288 11.05 15.08 -2.08
C TRP A 288 9.89 14.21 -2.58
N ASN A 289 8.94 14.81 -3.30
CA ASN A 289 7.84 14.04 -3.90
C ASN A 289 8.35 13.30 -5.16
N LEU A 290 7.70 12.19 -5.53
CA LEU A 290 8.06 11.43 -6.73
C LEU A 290 7.86 12.31 -7.98
N ASP A 291 8.90 12.52 -8.79
CA ASP A 291 8.80 13.29 -10.05
C ASP A 291 9.05 12.49 -11.32
N LYS A 292 9.66 11.32 -11.23
CA LYS A 292 9.99 10.50 -12.41
C LYS A 292 10.05 9.03 -12.05
N VAL A 293 9.44 8.18 -12.88
CA VAL A 293 9.61 6.72 -12.86
C VAL A 293 10.10 6.27 -14.22
N VAL A 294 11.08 5.37 -14.26
CA VAL A 294 11.66 4.81 -15.49
C VAL A 294 11.77 3.30 -15.36
N ASP A 295 11.24 2.54 -16.31
CA ASP A 295 11.39 1.07 -16.36
C ASP A 295 12.67 0.64 -17.11
N ALA A 296 12.92 -0.68 -17.16
CA ALA A 296 14.10 -1.24 -17.81
C ALA A 296 14.17 -0.96 -19.33
N HIS A 297 13.03 -0.76 -20.01
CA HIS A 297 12.95 -0.39 -21.44
C HIS A 297 13.13 1.12 -21.68
N GLY A 298 13.18 1.90 -20.60
CA GLY A 298 13.24 3.36 -20.63
C GLY A 298 11.90 4.04 -20.85
N ASN A 299 10.77 3.33 -20.75
CA ASN A 299 9.47 4.00 -20.66
C ASN A 299 9.45 4.87 -19.39
N THR A 300 8.72 5.98 -19.43
CA THR A 300 8.81 7.03 -18.41
C THR A 300 7.44 7.58 -18.02
N ILE A 301 7.27 7.78 -16.71
CA ILE A 301 6.21 8.61 -16.09
C ILE A 301 6.88 9.86 -15.53
N LEU A 302 6.29 11.04 -15.74
CA LEU A 302 6.68 12.32 -15.16
C LEU A 302 5.54 12.88 -14.31
N TYR A 303 5.84 13.34 -13.10
CA TYR A 303 4.89 14.00 -12.20
C TYR A 303 5.23 15.49 -12.07
N TYR A 304 4.23 16.31 -11.72
CA TYR A 304 4.33 17.76 -11.60
C TYR A 304 3.44 18.27 -10.46
N TYR A 305 3.95 19.20 -9.66
CA TYR A 305 3.31 19.73 -8.46
C TYR A 305 3.12 21.25 -8.54
N ASP A 306 2.17 21.75 -7.74
CA ASP A 306 2.11 23.15 -7.33
C ASP A 306 2.47 23.25 -5.83
N THR A 307 3.15 24.33 -5.45
CA THR A 307 3.67 24.55 -4.09
C THR A 307 2.86 25.59 -3.35
N GLU A 308 2.66 25.38 -2.04
CA GLU A 308 2.06 26.35 -1.13
C GLU A 308 3.14 27.01 -0.27
N PRO A 309 3.48 28.29 -0.51
CA PRO A 309 4.43 29.01 0.32
C PRO A 309 3.78 29.52 1.63
N ASN A 310 4.62 29.69 2.65
CA ASN A 310 4.33 30.45 3.86
C ASN A 310 5.63 31.12 4.35
N ALA A 311 5.52 32.04 5.29
CA ALA A 311 6.68 32.63 5.95
C ALA A 311 6.57 32.59 7.48
N TYR A 312 7.69 32.79 8.18
CA TYR A 312 7.76 32.93 9.63
C TYR A 312 8.91 33.85 10.05
N GLY A 313 8.92 34.30 11.30
CA GLY A 313 9.96 35.15 11.88
C GLY A 313 11.17 34.32 12.31
N PHE A 314 12.26 34.43 11.55
CA PHE A 314 13.45 33.60 11.65
C PHE A 314 14.32 33.96 12.86
N ASN A 315 14.80 32.98 13.64
CA ASN A 315 15.62 33.21 14.85
C ASN A 315 15.05 34.33 15.76
N HIS A 316 13.75 34.24 16.07
CA HIS A 316 12.98 35.24 16.84
C HIS A 316 13.03 36.70 16.34
N LYS A 317 13.44 36.94 15.09
CA LYS A 317 13.44 38.27 14.46
C LYS A 317 12.12 38.48 13.72
N GLU A 318 11.54 39.67 13.80
CA GLU A 318 10.30 39.98 13.06
C GLU A 318 10.47 39.84 11.53
N ALA A 319 11.69 39.86 11.00
CA ALA A 319 11.98 39.66 9.57
C ALA A 319 11.56 38.28 9.06
N ALA A 320 10.79 38.25 7.97
CA ALA A 320 10.20 37.04 7.43
C ALA A 320 11.18 36.21 6.59
N VAL A 321 11.19 34.89 6.78
CA VAL A 321 11.81 33.90 5.87
C VAL A 321 10.74 33.03 5.21
N SER A 322 10.87 32.78 3.91
CA SER A 322 9.88 32.02 3.12
C SER A 322 10.26 30.56 2.92
N TYR A 323 9.30 29.66 3.10
CA TYR A 323 9.43 28.21 2.93
C TYR A 323 8.23 27.63 2.16
N VAL A 324 8.37 26.39 1.70
CA VAL A 324 7.26 25.62 1.13
C VAL A 324 6.61 24.83 2.27
N ARG A 325 5.38 25.20 2.67
CA ARG A 325 4.64 24.55 3.77
C ARG A 325 3.89 23.28 3.34
N GLY A 326 3.89 22.99 2.05
CA GLY A 326 3.19 21.88 1.42
C GLY A 326 2.95 22.14 -0.07
N GLY A 327 2.07 21.36 -0.68
CA GLY A 327 1.70 21.49 -2.08
C GLY A 327 0.75 20.39 -2.52
N THR A 328 0.41 20.39 -3.80
CA THR A 328 -0.53 19.43 -4.41
C THR A 328 0.02 18.87 -5.71
N LEU A 329 -0.21 17.57 -5.95
CA LEU A 329 0.01 16.98 -7.27
C LEU A 329 -0.91 17.67 -8.26
N ARG A 330 -0.36 18.29 -9.31
CA ARG A 330 -1.11 18.96 -10.37
C ARG A 330 -1.36 18.02 -11.55
N ARG A 331 -0.35 17.24 -11.94
CA ARG A 331 -0.37 16.51 -13.22
C ARG A 331 0.60 15.33 -13.27
N ILE A 332 0.22 14.28 -14.00
CA ILE A 332 1.07 13.15 -14.38
C ILE A 332 1.07 13.02 -15.90
N GLU A 333 2.23 12.78 -16.53
CA GLU A 333 2.38 12.52 -17.97
C GLU A 333 3.13 11.20 -18.19
N TYR A 334 2.65 10.34 -19.09
CA TYR A 334 3.20 8.99 -19.25
C TYR A 334 3.05 8.41 -20.67
N GLY A 335 3.68 7.25 -20.91
CA GLY A 335 3.96 6.74 -22.25
C GLY A 335 5.04 7.56 -22.99
N LEU A 336 5.92 8.20 -22.22
CA LEU A 336 7.16 8.83 -22.67
C LEU A 336 8.28 7.78 -22.71
N ARG A 337 9.36 8.05 -23.47
CA ARG A 337 10.65 7.33 -23.41
C ARG A 337 11.74 8.10 -24.16
N PRO A 338 13.03 7.72 -24.14
CA PRO A 338 14.02 8.28 -25.06
C PRO A 338 13.57 8.23 -26.53
N GLY A 339 13.52 9.38 -27.18
CA GLY A 339 12.97 9.55 -28.54
C GLY A 339 11.45 9.81 -28.61
N VAL A 340 10.72 9.76 -27.49
CA VAL A 340 9.28 10.04 -27.38
C VAL A 340 9.07 11.10 -26.30
N THR A 341 9.08 12.37 -26.71
CA THR A 341 8.96 13.54 -25.82
C THR A 341 7.53 14.05 -25.65
N THR A 342 6.57 13.56 -26.44
CA THR A 342 5.15 13.89 -26.28
C THR A 342 4.41 12.73 -25.61
N PRO A 343 3.80 12.92 -24.44
CA PRO A 343 3.10 11.86 -23.71
C PRO A 343 2.01 11.17 -24.55
N ALA A 344 1.83 9.87 -24.33
CA ALA A 344 0.72 9.11 -24.92
C ALA A 344 -0.59 9.39 -24.17
N ALA A 345 -0.50 9.59 -22.86
CA ALA A 345 -1.61 9.92 -21.98
C ALA A 345 -1.12 10.75 -20.78
N ARG A 346 -2.06 11.36 -20.06
CA ARG A 346 -1.80 12.18 -18.88
C ARG A 346 -2.98 12.17 -17.91
N VAL A 347 -2.74 12.58 -16.68
CA VAL A 347 -3.76 12.74 -15.63
C VAL A 347 -3.65 14.15 -15.07
N GLU A 348 -4.74 14.91 -15.08
CA GLU A 348 -4.82 16.27 -14.56
C GLU A 348 -5.61 16.26 -13.23
N PHE A 349 -5.11 16.97 -12.23
CA PHE A 349 -5.67 17.05 -10.88
C PHE A 349 -6.15 18.48 -10.61
N ALA A 350 -7.46 18.67 -10.54
CA ALA A 350 -8.06 19.98 -10.27
C ALA A 350 -8.32 20.14 -8.77
N VAL A 351 -7.80 21.23 -8.18
CA VAL A 351 -7.97 21.55 -6.76
C VAL A 351 -9.03 22.62 -6.54
N ALA A 352 -9.66 22.59 -5.36
CA ALA A 352 -10.50 23.65 -4.81
C ALA A 352 -9.95 24.10 -3.45
N ASP A 353 -10.48 25.19 -2.92
CA ASP A 353 -10.14 25.70 -1.59
C ASP A 353 -10.86 24.94 -0.45
N ARG A 354 -10.23 24.91 0.73
CA ARG A 354 -10.73 24.26 1.97
C ARG A 354 -11.71 25.12 2.78
N CYS A 355 -12.36 26.09 2.14
CA CYS A 355 -13.46 26.82 2.75
C CYS A 355 -14.76 25.99 2.77
N VAL A 356 -15.66 26.27 3.72
CA VAL A 356 -16.98 25.62 3.81
C VAL A 356 -17.77 25.83 2.51
N PRO A 357 -18.33 24.78 1.87
CA PRO A 357 -19.09 24.92 0.63
C PRO A 357 -20.22 25.97 0.72
N GLY A 358 -20.21 26.91 -0.22
CA GLY A 358 -21.18 28.02 -0.30
C GLY A 358 -20.93 29.18 0.66
N SER A 359 -19.85 29.19 1.44
CA SER A 359 -19.45 30.31 2.31
C SER A 359 -18.60 31.36 1.57
N THR A 360 -18.35 32.51 2.20
CA THR A 360 -17.40 33.50 1.67
C THR A 360 -15.96 32.95 1.78
N CYS A 361 -15.39 32.55 0.65
CA CYS A 361 -14.12 31.80 0.56
C CYS A 361 -12.88 32.71 0.44
N THR A 362 -12.54 33.42 1.52
CA THR A 362 -11.40 34.37 1.54
C THR A 362 -10.61 34.28 2.85
N PHE A 363 -9.34 34.71 2.86
CA PHE A 363 -8.46 34.56 4.04
C PHE A 363 -8.75 35.53 5.20
N ASP A 364 -9.54 36.59 5.00
CA ASP A 364 -10.10 37.42 6.08
C ASP A 364 -11.21 36.67 6.84
N ARG A 365 -11.93 35.75 6.18
CA ARG A 365 -13.02 34.95 6.75
C ARG A 365 -12.52 33.65 7.36
N LYS A 366 -11.61 33.77 8.33
CA LYS A 366 -10.91 32.65 8.97
C LYS A 366 -11.82 31.55 9.52
N ASP A 367 -13.03 31.90 9.96
CA ASP A 367 -14.00 30.94 10.51
C ASP A 367 -14.64 30.05 9.43
N ASN A 368 -14.66 30.51 8.17
CA ASN A 368 -15.12 29.73 7.02
C ASN A 368 -14.09 28.66 6.58
N TRP A 369 -12.93 28.57 7.24
CA TRP A 369 -11.85 27.63 6.97
C TRP A 369 -11.56 26.75 8.20
N PRO A 370 -12.45 25.78 8.53
CA PRO A 370 -12.42 25.13 9.83
C PRO A 370 -11.15 24.30 10.07
N ASP A 371 -10.68 23.51 9.11
CA ASP A 371 -9.48 22.67 9.32
C ASP A 371 -8.14 23.35 9.00
N THR A 372 -8.16 24.61 8.56
CA THR A 372 -6.98 25.29 8.01
C THR A 372 -6.50 26.37 8.98
N PRO A 373 -5.27 26.30 9.51
CA PRO A 373 -4.81 27.19 10.59
C PRO A 373 -4.37 28.57 10.06
N LEU A 374 -5.30 29.36 9.53
CA LEU A 374 -5.08 30.73 9.00
C LEU A 374 -4.62 31.77 10.05
N ALA A 375 -4.39 31.37 11.29
CA ALA A 375 -3.61 32.14 12.27
C ALA A 375 -2.11 32.10 11.93
N GLU A 376 -1.60 30.96 11.48
CA GLU A 376 -0.18 30.68 11.19
C GLU A 376 0.25 31.11 9.79
N ARG A 377 -0.65 31.76 9.03
CA ARG A 377 -0.38 32.34 7.72
C ARG A 377 0.42 33.62 7.87
N CYS A 378 1.56 33.71 7.19
CA CYS A 378 2.28 34.95 6.97
C CYS A 378 2.76 35.03 5.51
N ASP A 379 2.42 36.14 4.84
CA ASP A 379 2.80 36.50 3.47
C ASP A 379 3.36 37.93 3.38
N THR A 380 3.75 38.50 4.52
CA THR A 380 4.31 39.84 4.69
C THR A 380 5.83 39.79 4.92
N ALA A 381 6.52 40.90 4.66
CA ALA A 381 7.97 41.01 4.89
C ALA A 381 8.38 40.91 6.38
N THR A 382 7.42 41.01 7.29
CA THR A 382 7.59 40.69 8.71
C THR A 382 6.51 39.70 9.18
N CYS A 383 6.90 38.77 10.05
CA CYS A 383 6.07 37.68 10.57
C CYS A 383 6.12 37.65 12.10
N ARG A 384 5.69 38.74 12.71
CA ARG A 384 5.61 38.91 14.17
C ARG A 384 4.81 37.78 14.84
N ASP A 385 5.26 37.37 16.01
CA ASP A 385 4.63 36.38 16.90
C ASP A 385 4.44 34.99 16.26
N ARG A 386 5.22 34.66 15.21
CA ARG A 386 5.25 33.37 14.50
C ARG A 386 6.70 32.91 14.34
N TRP A 387 7.23 32.22 15.33
CA TRP A 387 8.67 31.94 15.45
C TRP A 387 9.08 30.52 15.01
N SER A 388 8.23 29.85 14.22
CA SER A 388 8.45 28.50 13.69
C SER A 388 7.75 28.30 12.35
N PRO A 389 8.22 27.37 11.50
CA PRO A 389 7.47 26.93 10.33
C PRO A 389 6.28 26.04 10.72
N THR A 390 5.19 26.12 9.94
CA THR A 390 3.95 25.36 10.13
C THR A 390 3.49 24.76 8.81
N PHE A 391 3.12 23.47 8.82
CA PHE A 391 2.85 22.68 7.62
C PHE A 391 1.37 22.36 7.49
N TRP A 392 0.74 22.86 6.43
CA TRP A 392 -0.72 22.77 6.20
C TRP A 392 -1.06 23.21 4.77
N SER A 393 -2.23 22.79 4.28
CA SER A 393 -2.72 23.10 2.95
C SER A 393 -3.95 24.00 2.98
N THR A 394 -4.11 24.86 1.98
CA THR A 394 -5.36 25.58 1.66
C THR A 394 -6.21 24.83 0.65
N LYS A 395 -5.75 23.68 0.14
CA LYS A 395 -6.32 22.99 -1.01
C LYS A 395 -6.90 21.62 -0.67
N ARG A 396 -7.86 21.21 -1.50
CA ARG A 396 -8.47 19.89 -1.54
C ARG A 396 -8.65 19.43 -2.98
N LEU A 397 -8.55 18.14 -3.25
CA LEU A 397 -8.74 17.57 -4.58
C LEU A 397 -10.23 17.63 -4.96
N ALA A 398 -10.57 18.42 -5.97
CA ALA A 398 -11.94 18.56 -6.46
C ALA A 398 -12.27 17.54 -7.54
N SER A 399 -11.33 17.25 -8.45
CA SER A 399 -11.48 16.17 -9.43
C SER A 399 -10.17 15.67 -10.01
N VAL A 400 -10.14 14.39 -10.39
CA VAL A 400 -9.10 13.78 -11.24
C VAL A 400 -9.69 13.57 -12.64
N THR A 401 -8.97 13.97 -13.69
CA THR A 401 -9.36 13.72 -15.09
C THR A 401 -8.22 13.01 -15.82
N THR A 402 -8.49 11.84 -16.39
CA THR A 402 -7.55 11.14 -17.28
C THR A 402 -7.76 11.60 -18.71
N GLN A 403 -6.67 11.71 -19.47
CA GLN A 403 -6.68 12.19 -20.85
C GLN A 403 -5.74 11.35 -21.73
N VAL A 404 -6.19 11.01 -22.93
CA VAL A 404 -5.38 10.31 -23.95
C VAL A 404 -5.04 11.27 -25.08
N ARG A 405 -3.85 11.12 -25.68
CA ARG A 405 -3.45 11.95 -26.82
C ARG A 405 -4.30 11.62 -28.06
N ARG A 406 -4.89 12.64 -28.70
CA ARG A 406 -5.70 12.50 -29.91
C ARG A 406 -5.39 13.64 -30.88
N GLY A 407 -4.90 13.30 -32.08
CA GLY A 407 -4.43 14.29 -33.04
C GLY A 407 -3.30 15.15 -32.48
N GLY A 408 -3.45 16.47 -32.57
CA GLY A 408 -2.48 17.46 -32.06
C GLY A 408 -2.60 17.77 -30.56
N GLY A 409 -3.54 17.17 -29.83
CA GLY A 409 -3.79 17.49 -28.42
C GLY A 409 -4.21 16.29 -27.59
N TYR A 410 -4.98 16.53 -26.54
CA TYR A 410 -5.50 15.52 -25.62
C TYR A 410 -7.04 15.51 -25.64
N SER A 411 -7.64 14.37 -25.30
CA SER A 411 -9.07 14.20 -25.07
C SER A 411 -9.30 13.52 -23.73
N ASP A 412 -10.23 14.05 -22.95
CA ASP A 412 -10.68 13.46 -21.69
C ASP A 412 -11.21 12.04 -21.93
N VAL A 413 -10.89 11.12 -21.00
CA VAL A 413 -11.32 9.73 -21.04
C VAL A 413 -12.30 9.46 -19.92
N ASP A 414 -11.86 9.65 -18.67
CA ASP A 414 -12.66 9.50 -17.46
C ASP A 414 -12.41 10.67 -16.50
N ARG A 415 -13.41 10.99 -15.68
CA ARG A 415 -13.30 11.98 -14.61
C ARG A 415 -13.96 11.48 -13.32
N TRP A 416 -13.29 11.73 -12.20
CA TRP A 416 -13.81 11.51 -10.85
C TRP A 416 -13.94 12.85 -10.15
N VAL A 417 -15.13 13.18 -9.65
CA VAL A 417 -15.41 14.39 -8.86
C VAL A 417 -15.63 13.99 -7.41
N LEU A 418 -15.01 14.72 -6.48
CA LEU A 418 -15.07 14.45 -5.03
C LEU A 418 -16.04 15.46 -4.36
N ASP A 419 -17.13 14.96 -3.76
CA ASP A 419 -17.93 15.76 -2.82
C ASP A 419 -17.28 15.66 -1.43
N GLN A 420 -16.83 16.79 -0.90
CA GLN A 420 -16.14 16.88 0.38
C GLN A 420 -16.79 17.95 1.23
N GLN A 421 -17.04 17.62 2.49
CA GLN A 421 -17.86 18.42 3.40
C GLN A 421 -17.13 18.60 4.74
N PHE A 422 -17.56 19.58 5.54
CA PHE A 422 -17.03 19.82 6.88
C PHE A 422 -18.13 19.52 7.90
N PRO A 423 -18.24 18.28 8.39
CA PRO A 423 -19.22 17.92 9.39
C PRO A 423 -18.79 18.36 10.79
N ASP A 424 -19.68 19.05 11.50
CA ASP A 424 -19.47 19.49 12.89
C ASP A 424 -19.17 18.28 13.82
N PRO A 425 -18.05 18.27 14.58
CA PRO A 425 -17.75 17.23 15.56
C PRO A 425 -18.63 17.32 16.82
N GLY A 426 -19.27 18.47 17.09
CA GLY A 426 -20.23 18.65 18.19
C GLY A 426 -19.62 18.66 19.59
N ASP A 427 -18.30 18.69 19.71
CA ASP A 427 -17.52 18.76 20.96
C ASP A 427 -16.88 20.14 21.20
N GLY A 428 -17.05 21.07 20.25
CA GLY A 428 -16.45 22.40 20.25
C GLY A 428 -15.16 22.51 19.43
N GLU A 429 -14.65 21.42 18.87
CA GLU A 429 -13.52 21.46 17.92
C GLU A 429 -13.94 21.91 16.53
N LYS A 430 -12.94 22.28 15.72
CA LYS A 430 -13.16 22.62 14.32
C LYS A 430 -13.40 21.37 13.47
N ALA A 431 -14.39 21.46 12.58
CA ALA A 431 -14.73 20.43 11.62
C ALA A 431 -13.57 20.08 10.67
N ALA A 432 -13.31 18.79 10.50
CA ALA A 432 -12.32 18.26 9.57
C ALA A 432 -12.95 18.03 8.18
N LEU A 433 -12.15 18.14 7.12
CA LEU A 433 -12.56 17.72 5.77
C LEU A 433 -12.94 16.23 5.72
N TRP A 434 -14.15 15.92 5.29
CA TRP A 434 -14.69 14.57 5.10
C TRP A 434 -15.00 14.31 3.63
N LEU A 435 -14.50 13.21 3.06
CA LEU A 435 -14.92 12.77 1.73
C LEU A 435 -16.29 12.09 1.85
N LYS A 436 -17.32 12.70 1.26
CA LYS A 436 -18.68 12.17 1.27
C LYS A 436 -19.00 11.30 0.08
N SER A 437 -18.51 11.64 -1.12
CA SER A 437 -18.71 10.79 -2.29
C SER A 437 -17.70 10.98 -3.39
N VAL A 438 -17.58 9.96 -4.25
CA VAL A 438 -16.86 10.00 -5.52
C VAL A 438 -17.84 9.73 -6.65
N THR A 439 -17.93 10.66 -7.59
CA THR A 439 -18.78 10.54 -8.79
C THR A 439 -17.89 10.31 -10.02
N HIS A 440 -18.00 9.14 -10.64
CA HIS A 440 -17.27 8.81 -11.87
C HIS A 440 -18.09 9.16 -13.12
N THR A 441 -17.44 9.69 -14.15
CA THR A 441 -18.02 10.01 -15.45
C THR A 441 -17.06 9.64 -16.58
N GLY A 442 -17.51 8.78 -17.50
CA GLY A 442 -16.81 8.53 -18.76
C GLY A 442 -17.11 9.65 -19.77
N LEU A 443 -16.10 10.08 -20.53
CA LEU A 443 -16.13 11.29 -21.37
C LEU A 443 -15.84 11.03 -22.88
N ILE A 444 -15.68 9.77 -23.29
CA ILE A 444 -15.50 9.38 -24.69
C ILE A 444 -16.84 9.17 -25.39
N GLY A 445 -17.06 9.87 -26.50
CA GLY A 445 -18.26 9.74 -27.35
C GLY A 445 -19.51 10.45 -26.80
N GLY A 446 -19.42 11.02 -25.61
CA GLY A 446 -20.47 11.66 -24.84
C GLY A 446 -20.05 11.70 -23.37
N SER A 447 -20.92 12.17 -22.48
CA SER A 447 -20.71 12.10 -21.02
C SER A 447 -21.68 11.11 -20.39
N ILE A 448 -21.17 10.06 -19.76
CA ILE A 448 -21.98 9.08 -19.01
C ILE A 448 -21.51 9.09 -17.56
N THR A 449 -22.35 9.66 -16.68
CA THR A 449 -22.09 9.75 -15.24
C THR A 449 -22.72 8.55 -14.52
N GLN A 450 -21.93 7.87 -13.70
CA GLN A 450 -22.40 6.79 -12.84
C GLN A 450 -23.02 7.35 -11.55
N PRO A 451 -23.89 6.61 -10.84
CA PRO A 451 -24.28 6.93 -9.48
C PRO A 451 -23.03 7.12 -8.59
N PRO A 452 -23.06 8.05 -7.62
CA PRO A 452 -21.91 8.29 -6.75
C PRO A 452 -21.68 7.10 -5.80
N VAL A 453 -20.42 6.76 -5.57
CA VAL A 453 -20.02 5.95 -4.39
C VAL A 453 -20.05 6.88 -3.18
N THR A 454 -20.83 6.56 -2.15
CA THR A 454 -21.02 7.46 -0.98
C THR A 454 -20.53 6.84 0.32
N PHE A 455 -19.95 7.68 1.19
CA PHE A 455 -19.35 7.29 2.47
C PHE A 455 -20.12 7.88 3.65
N GLU A 456 -20.55 7.01 4.54
CA GLU A 456 -21.27 7.33 5.77
C GLU A 456 -20.31 7.32 6.96
N GLY A 457 -20.35 8.37 7.78
CA GLY A 457 -19.47 8.52 8.94
C GLY A 457 -20.21 8.44 10.27
N HIS A 458 -19.57 7.86 11.28
CA HIS A 458 -19.99 7.95 12.69
C HIS A 458 -18.97 8.74 13.53
N GLN A 459 -19.47 9.53 14.49
CA GLN A 459 -18.63 10.31 15.41
C GLN A 459 -17.99 9.41 16.47
N MET A 460 -16.66 9.42 16.58
CA MET A 460 -15.92 8.66 17.59
C MET A 460 -14.80 9.52 18.22
N PRO A 461 -14.68 9.60 19.56
CA PRO A 461 -13.68 10.41 20.23
C PRO A 461 -12.27 9.80 20.12
N ASN A 462 -11.27 10.60 19.74
CA ASN A 462 -9.88 10.13 19.73
C ASN A 462 -9.28 10.10 21.15
N ARG A 463 -9.65 11.03 22.02
CA ARG A 463 -9.15 11.12 23.40
C ARG A 463 -10.07 10.35 24.36
N VAL A 464 -9.48 9.62 25.30
CA VAL A 464 -10.21 8.95 26.39
C VAL A 464 -10.74 10.02 27.37
N TYR A 465 -11.93 10.53 27.09
CA TYR A 465 -12.49 11.74 27.69
C TYR A 465 -12.95 11.58 29.15
N GLN A 466 -12.46 12.45 30.04
CA GLN A 466 -12.60 12.29 31.49
C GLN A 466 -13.54 13.31 32.15
N GLY A 467 -14.30 14.09 31.36
CA GLY A 467 -15.14 15.18 31.90
C GLY A 467 -14.37 16.42 32.35
N ASP A 468 -13.11 16.56 31.94
CA ASP A 468 -12.13 17.51 32.47
C ASP A 468 -12.02 18.83 31.69
N GLY A 469 -13.04 19.18 30.90
CA GLY A 469 -13.12 20.43 30.14
C GLY A 469 -12.17 20.54 28.93
N LEU A 470 -11.40 19.48 28.63
CA LEU A 470 -10.58 19.36 27.43
C LEU A 470 -11.29 18.49 26.39
N SER A 471 -11.18 18.85 25.11
CA SER A 471 -11.92 18.20 24.03
C SER A 471 -11.73 16.67 23.98
N PRO A 472 -12.80 15.88 23.74
CA PRO A 472 -12.71 14.46 23.37
C PRO A 472 -12.07 14.20 21.99
N LEU A 473 -11.85 15.25 21.18
CA LEU A 473 -11.32 15.19 19.81
C LEU A 473 -12.12 14.22 18.93
N ILE A 474 -13.41 14.50 18.75
CA ILE A 474 -14.31 13.69 17.92
C ILE A 474 -13.90 13.77 16.45
N ARG A 475 -13.71 12.59 15.84
CA ARG A 475 -13.47 12.41 14.40
C ARG A 475 -14.50 11.45 13.81
N TYR A 476 -14.74 11.61 12.51
CA TYR A 476 -15.61 10.71 11.76
C TYR A 476 -14.81 9.52 11.25
N ARG A 477 -15.35 8.31 11.39
CA ARG A 477 -14.81 7.07 10.83
C ARG A 477 -15.85 6.44 9.89
N ILE A 478 -15.42 5.87 8.77
CA ILE A 478 -16.33 5.23 7.80
C ILE A 478 -17.03 4.05 8.47
N THR A 479 -18.36 4.11 8.53
CA THR A 479 -19.25 3.04 9.00
C THR A 479 -20.17 2.51 7.90
N GLY A 480 -20.21 3.16 6.74
CA GLY A 480 -20.97 2.70 5.58
C GLY A 480 -20.36 3.15 4.26
N ILE A 481 -20.37 2.28 3.27
CA ILE A 481 -20.02 2.56 1.88
C ILE A 481 -21.19 2.09 1.02
N ILE A 482 -21.73 2.95 0.17
CA ILE A 482 -22.70 2.58 -0.86
C ILE A 482 -22.00 2.65 -2.22
N SER A 483 -21.99 1.56 -2.97
CA SER A 483 -21.36 1.47 -4.30
C SER A 483 -22.19 2.19 -5.38
N GLU A 484 -21.60 2.37 -6.56
CA GLU A 484 -22.31 2.87 -7.75
C GLU A 484 -23.43 1.93 -8.26
N SER A 485 -23.40 0.64 -7.84
CA SER A 485 -24.51 -0.32 -8.00
C SER A 485 -25.58 -0.26 -6.89
N GLY A 486 -25.36 0.54 -5.84
CA GLY A 486 -26.24 0.62 -4.68
C GLY A 486 -26.10 -0.52 -3.66
N GLY A 487 -25.10 -1.39 -3.78
CA GLY A 487 -24.74 -2.35 -2.73
C GLY A 487 -24.12 -1.63 -1.52
N VAL A 488 -24.25 -2.20 -0.32
CA VAL A 488 -23.84 -1.55 0.93
C VAL A 488 -22.81 -2.40 1.66
N THR A 489 -21.65 -1.81 1.97
CA THR A 489 -20.67 -2.35 2.92
C THR A 489 -20.78 -1.54 4.21
N SER A 490 -21.30 -2.14 5.30
CA SER A 490 -21.41 -1.50 6.62
C SER A 490 -20.31 -1.99 7.55
N VAL A 491 -19.59 -1.07 8.20
CA VAL A 491 -18.45 -1.33 9.07
C VAL A 491 -18.81 -0.98 10.51
N SER A 492 -18.76 -1.96 11.40
CA SER A 492 -18.95 -1.80 12.84
C SER A 492 -17.60 -1.88 13.54
N TYR A 493 -17.26 -0.87 14.36
CA TYR A 493 -16.07 -0.90 15.21
C TYR A 493 -16.41 -1.39 16.62
N ALA A 494 -15.50 -2.14 17.23
CA ALA A 494 -15.64 -2.60 18.60
C ALA A 494 -15.72 -1.41 19.57
N GLN A 495 -16.50 -1.56 20.63
CA GLN A 495 -16.61 -0.54 21.66
C GLN A 495 -15.25 -0.25 22.33
N PRO A 496 -14.98 1.00 22.75
CA PRO A 496 -13.81 1.31 23.55
C PRO A 496 -13.75 0.50 24.84
N ASP A 497 -12.57 -0.03 25.16
CA ASP A 497 -12.29 -0.79 26.38
C ASP A 497 -11.67 0.06 27.50
N CYS A 498 -11.01 1.17 27.15
CA CYS A 498 -10.60 2.20 28.10
C CYS A 498 -11.77 3.12 28.48
N VAL A 499 -12.13 3.12 29.76
CA VAL A 499 -13.21 3.90 30.38
C VAL A 499 -12.69 4.55 31.67
N PRO A 500 -12.58 5.89 31.74
CA PRO A 500 -12.08 6.60 32.91
C PRO A 500 -12.79 6.21 34.22
N GLY A 501 -12.00 6.02 35.28
CA GLY A 501 -12.50 5.60 36.59
C GLY A 501 -12.99 4.14 36.69
N SER A 502 -12.94 3.36 35.60
CA SER A 502 -13.41 1.96 35.57
C SER A 502 -12.39 0.99 34.95
N SER A 503 -11.98 1.22 33.71
CA SER A 503 -11.08 0.37 32.95
C SER A 503 -9.99 1.24 32.32
N MET A 504 -8.79 1.25 32.90
CA MET A 504 -7.65 2.01 32.40
C MET A 504 -6.37 1.19 32.57
N PRO A 505 -5.33 1.39 31.74
CA PRO A 505 -4.07 0.65 31.89
C PRO A 505 -3.42 0.94 33.25
N ALA A 506 -3.27 -0.09 34.08
CA ALA A 506 -2.69 0.04 35.41
C ALA A 506 -1.24 0.56 35.39
N ASN A 507 -0.54 0.32 34.27
CA ASN A 507 0.70 0.98 33.89
C ASN A 507 0.85 0.93 32.35
N PRO A 508 1.62 1.85 31.73
CA PRO A 508 1.85 1.84 30.28
C PRO A 508 2.56 0.60 29.74
N GLN A 509 3.58 0.07 30.44
CA GLN A 509 4.45 -0.99 29.91
C GLN A 509 3.78 -2.37 29.81
N SER A 510 2.78 -2.66 30.64
CA SER A 510 1.95 -3.87 30.59
C SER A 510 0.53 -3.56 30.11
N ASN A 511 0.35 -2.52 29.29
CA ASN A 511 -0.93 -2.14 28.73
C ASN A 511 -1.40 -3.15 27.66
N THR A 512 -2.60 -3.71 27.87
CA THR A 512 -3.26 -4.63 26.95
C THR A 512 -4.57 -4.08 26.36
N LEU A 513 -4.95 -2.85 26.71
CA LEU A 513 -6.18 -2.20 26.25
C LEU A 513 -5.95 -1.43 24.94
N ARG A 514 -7.03 -1.16 24.21
CA ARG A 514 -7.06 -0.36 22.98
C ARG A 514 -7.05 1.15 23.27
N CYS A 515 -6.18 1.61 24.16
CA CYS A 515 -5.78 3.00 24.25
C CYS A 515 -4.32 3.18 24.65
N PHE A 516 -3.70 4.29 24.27
CA PHE A 516 -2.28 4.56 24.47
C PHE A 516 -2.01 5.94 25.09
N PRO A 517 -1.00 6.07 25.97
CA PRO A 517 -0.65 7.33 26.60
C PRO A 517 0.17 8.24 25.67
N VAL A 518 -0.15 9.54 25.66
CA VAL A 518 0.62 10.61 25.01
C VAL A 518 0.87 11.73 26.00
N ARG A 519 2.12 12.20 26.07
CA ARG A 519 2.53 13.36 26.87
C ARG A 519 2.39 14.64 26.05
N TRP A 520 1.63 15.60 26.57
CA TRP A 520 1.38 16.86 25.89
C TRP A 520 1.10 17.98 26.90
N ALA A 521 1.26 19.22 26.45
CA ALA A 521 0.88 20.42 27.21
C ALA A 521 0.00 21.31 26.33
N ARG A 522 -1.05 21.89 26.91
CA ARG A 522 -1.74 23.04 26.33
C ARG A 522 -0.86 24.28 26.57
N PRO A 523 -0.78 25.26 25.64
CA PRO A 523 -0.12 26.54 25.92
C PRO A 523 -0.55 27.13 27.27
N ASP A 524 0.42 27.66 28.01
CA ASP A 524 0.27 28.22 29.36
C ASP A 524 -0.24 27.26 30.46
N HIS A 525 -0.25 25.95 30.23
CA HIS A 525 -0.71 24.94 31.19
C HIS A 525 0.40 23.93 31.52
N ALA A 526 0.28 23.28 32.68
CA ALA A 526 1.15 22.18 33.05
C ALA A 526 1.00 20.99 32.08
N GLU A 527 2.11 20.30 31.84
CA GLU A 527 2.14 19.06 31.06
C GLU A 527 1.33 17.95 31.72
N ARG A 528 0.67 17.13 30.90
CA ARG A 528 -0.11 15.97 31.32
C ARG A 528 0.13 14.77 30.41
N THR A 529 -0.16 13.58 30.92
CA THR A 529 -0.35 12.39 30.10
C THR A 529 -1.85 12.14 29.96
N ASP A 530 -2.34 12.07 28.72
CA ASP A 530 -3.70 11.59 28.42
C ASP A 530 -3.62 10.30 27.62
N TYR A 531 -4.70 9.51 27.63
CA TYR A 531 -4.83 8.33 26.78
C TYR A 531 -5.69 8.63 25.55
N PHE A 532 -5.37 7.96 24.44
CA PHE A 532 -6.04 8.07 23.14
C PHE A 532 -6.47 6.69 22.65
N HIS A 533 -7.64 6.59 22.01
CA HIS A 533 -8.24 5.32 21.61
C HIS A 533 -7.66 4.75 20.31
N LYS A 534 -7.47 3.44 20.26
CA LYS A 534 -7.32 2.65 19.03
C LYS A 534 -8.66 2.02 18.71
N TYR A 535 -9.24 2.30 17.54
CA TYR A 535 -10.46 1.65 17.09
C TYR A 535 -10.12 0.43 16.24
N VAL A 536 -10.95 -0.62 16.32
CA VAL A 536 -10.78 -1.87 15.58
C VAL A 536 -12.12 -2.34 15.03
N VAL A 537 -12.14 -2.97 13.87
CA VAL A 537 -13.38 -3.46 13.24
C VAL A 537 -13.90 -4.68 13.98
N GLU A 538 -15.10 -4.61 14.55
CA GLU A 538 -15.80 -5.78 15.11
C GLU A 538 -16.44 -6.62 14.01
N SER A 539 -17.05 -5.98 13.00
CA SER A 539 -17.53 -6.69 11.81
C SER A 539 -17.71 -5.80 10.59
N VAL A 540 -17.65 -6.42 9.41
CA VAL A 540 -18.08 -5.85 8.14
C VAL A 540 -19.29 -6.65 7.64
N ASN A 541 -20.32 -5.99 7.17
CA ASN A 541 -21.55 -6.61 6.65
C ASN A 541 -21.82 -6.06 5.24
N SER A 542 -21.86 -6.93 4.24
CA SER A 542 -22.13 -6.58 2.84
C SER A 542 -23.54 -7.02 2.44
N SER A 543 -24.35 -6.11 1.89
CA SER A 543 -25.76 -6.39 1.55
C SER A 543 -26.27 -5.68 0.28
N ASP A 544 -27.37 -6.18 -0.27
CA ASP A 544 -28.12 -5.52 -1.34
C ASP A 544 -29.18 -4.54 -0.78
N ARG A 545 -29.62 -3.56 -1.58
CA ARG A 545 -30.67 -2.60 -1.21
C ARG A 545 -32.09 -2.99 -1.64
N ILE A 546 -32.28 -4.22 -2.10
CA ILE A 546 -33.57 -4.81 -2.51
C ILE A 546 -34.07 -5.86 -1.52
N SER A 547 -33.34 -6.11 -0.42
CA SER A 547 -33.63 -7.08 0.63
C SER A 547 -33.81 -8.51 0.09
N SER A 548 -33.13 -8.85 -1.01
CA SER A 548 -33.33 -10.12 -1.74
C SER A 548 -32.36 -11.23 -1.32
N SER A 549 -31.17 -10.85 -0.89
CA SER A 549 -30.12 -11.71 -0.35
C SER A 549 -29.95 -11.50 1.16
N LEU A 550 -29.21 -12.40 1.80
CA LEU A 550 -28.83 -12.27 3.20
C LEU A 550 -27.47 -11.58 3.30
N ASP A 551 -27.35 -10.63 4.23
CA ASP A 551 -26.11 -9.86 4.45
C ASP A 551 -24.92 -10.80 4.73
N GLN A 552 -23.87 -10.71 3.91
CA GLN A 552 -22.61 -11.41 4.13
C GLN A 552 -21.84 -10.71 5.26
N LYS A 553 -21.79 -11.35 6.42
CA LYS A 553 -21.03 -10.85 7.58
C LYS A 553 -19.63 -11.46 7.63
N ILE A 554 -18.64 -10.64 7.97
CA ILE A 554 -17.35 -11.08 8.52
C ILE A 554 -17.20 -10.42 9.89
N GLY A 555 -17.00 -11.22 10.94
CA GLY A 555 -16.72 -10.76 12.31
C GLY A 555 -15.28 -11.01 12.73
N TYR A 556 -14.75 -10.15 13.59
CA TYR A 556 -13.37 -10.20 14.10
C TYR A 556 -13.36 -10.12 15.63
N GLU A 557 -12.67 -11.07 16.26
CA GLU A 557 -12.50 -11.15 17.71
C GLU A 557 -11.00 -11.11 18.06
N TYR A 558 -10.59 -10.01 18.68
CA TYR A 558 -9.19 -9.73 19.02
C TYR A 558 -8.84 -10.31 20.39
N LEU A 559 -8.04 -11.37 20.41
CA LEU A 559 -7.67 -12.11 21.61
C LEU A 559 -6.38 -11.57 22.23
N ASP A 560 -6.14 -11.95 23.49
CA ASP A 560 -4.94 -11.67 24.30
C ASP A 560 -4.59 -10.18 24.53
N GLY A 561 -5.38 -9.25 23.99
CA GLY A 561 -5.20 -7.81 24.13
C GLY A 561 -4.17 -7.19 23.17
N ALA A 562 -4.19 -5.86 23.12
CA ALA A 562 -3.25 -5.06 22.36
C ALA A 562 -1.82 -5.21 22.91
N ALA A 563 -0.82 -4.84 22.10
CA ALA A 563 0.53 -4.55 22.57
C ALA A 563 0.95 -3.11 22.22
N TRP A 564 1.74 -2.52 23.11
CA TRP A 564 2.28 -1.18 22.99
C TRP A 564 3.78 -1.19 23.32
N HIS A 565 4.61 -0.86 22.34
CA HIS A 565 6.07 -0.78 22.46
C HIS A 565 6.49 0.66 22.84
N PHE A 566 7.65 0.80 23.46
CA PHE A 566 8.20 2.11 23.82
C PHE A 566 8.62 2.92 22.59
N ASP A 567 8.35 4.23 22.60
CA ASP A 567 8.61 5.15 21.48
C ASP A 567 10.09 5.12 21.02
N THR A 568 10.35 4.61 19.82
CA THR A 568 11.69 4.54 19.23
C THR A 568 12.10 5.79 18.43
N SER A 569 11.21 6.77 18.25
CA SER A 569 11.45 7.98 17.43
C SER A 569 12.68 8.77 17.89
N GLU A 570 13.53 9.20 16.96
CA GLU A 570 14.65 10.12 17.23
C GLU A 570 14.17 11.56 17.51
N PHE A 571 12.91 11.87 17.18
CA PHE A 571 12.35 13.22 17.24
C PHE A 571 11.37 13.43 18.41
N THR A 572 10.86 12.36 19.02
CA THR A 572 10.15 12.47 20.31
C THR A 572 11.19 12.73 21.43
N PRO A 573 11.14 13.85 22.17
CA PRO A 573 12.11 14.12 23.24
C PRO A 573 12.05 13.04 24.32
N PRO A 574 13.18 12.66 24.97
CA PRO A 574 13.22 11.52 25.90
C PRO A 574 12.22 11.57 27.07
N ASP A 575 11.83 12.78 27.50
CA ASP A 575 10.82 13.02 28.54
C ASP A 575 9.37 12.92 28.03
N LYS A 576 9.13 12.95 26.72
CA LYS A 576 7.80 12.79 26.09
C LYS A 576 7.49 11.34 25.69
N LYS A 577 8.54 10.53 25.47
CA LYS A 577 8.42 9.12 25.06
C LYS A 577 7.55 8.30 26.02
N ALA A 578 6.74 7.41 25.44
CA ALA A 578 5.77 6.59 26.14
C ALA A 578 5.61 5.23 25.44
N TYR A 579 4.67 4.39 25.90
CA TYR A 579 4.31 3.13 25.24
C TYR A 579 3.16 3.39 24.27
N ASN A 580 3.48 3.99 23.12
CA ASN A 580 2.56 4.53 22.14
C ASN A 580 2.72 3.90 20.73
N GLU A 581 3.77 3.11 20.49
CA GLU A 581 3.90 2.34 19.25
C GLU A 581 2.96 1.13 19.30
N PHE A 582 1.90 1.14 18.48
CA PHE A 582 0.95 0.04 18.42
C PHE A 582 1.59 -1.21 17.76
N ARG A 583 1.64 -2.31 18.50
CA ARG A 583 2.18 -3.61 18.04
C ARG A 583 1.12 -4.69 17.91
N GLY A 584 -0.12 -4.30 17.60
CA GLY A 584 -1.20 -5.21 17.20
C GLY A 584 -1.65 -6.23 18.24
N PHE A 585 -2.30 -7.28 17.76
CA PHE A 585 -2.87 -8.39 18.53
C PHE A 585 -2.14 -9.70 18.24
N ALA A 586 -1.89 -10.49 19.30
CA ALA A 586 -1.15 -11.75 19.15
C ALA A 586 -1.99 -12.83 18.43
N ARG A 587 -3.30 -12.83 18.65
CA ARG A 587 -4.24 -13.77 18.04
C ARG A 587 -5.57 -13.10 17.71
N VAL A 588 -6.18 -13.47 16.58
CA VAL A 588 -7.47 -12.93 16.13
C VAL A 588 -8.30 -14.06 15.52
N GLN A 589 -9.54 -14.21 15.98
CA GLN A 589 -10.52 -15.08 15.33
C GLN A 589 -11.33 -14.30 14.30
N VAL A 590 -11.49 -14.89 13.11
CA VAL A 590 -12.28 -14.35 12.00
C VAL A 590 -13.43 -15.33 11.74
N ARG A 591 -14.66 -14.82 11.68
CA ARG A 591 -15.88 -15.60 11.43
C ARG A 591 -16.59 -15.11 10.18
N ASN A 592 -16.76 -15.96 9.18
CA ASN A 592 -17.48 -15.64 7.94
C ASN A 592 -18.90 -16.20 7.98
N GLY A 593 -19.88 -15.44 7.50
CA GLY A 593 -21.29 -15.83 7.46
C GLY A 593 -22.07 -15.38 8.71
N ARG A 594 -23.32 -15.84 8.79
CA ARG A 594 -24.30 -15.51 9.85
C ARG A 594 -25.05 -16.77 10.27
N SER A 595 -25.78 -16.70 11.38
CA SER A 595 -26.66 -17.79 11.81
C SER A 595 -28.04 -17.24 12.19
N PRO A 596 -29.13 -17.85 11.70
CA PRO A 596 -29.18 -18.88 10.65
C PRO A 596 -28.93 -18.28 9.25
N ASP A 597 -28.29 -19.06 8.37
CA ASP A 597 -28.14 -18.77 6.94
C ASP A 597 -28.40 -20.06 6.12
N PRO A 598 -29.30 -20.08 5.12
CA PRO A 598 -29.48 -21.21 4.23
C PRO A 598 -28.31 -21.48 3.27
N ALA A 599 -27.38 -20.53 3.09
CA ALA A 599 -26.23 -20.69 2.21
C ALA A 599 -25.11 -21.57 2.81
N GLY A 600 -25.01 -21.65 4.15
CA GLY A 600 -24.00 -22.47 4.82
C GLY A 600 -23.86 -22.17 6.33
N PRO A 601 -23.06 -22.96 7.05
CA PRO A 601 -22.67 -22.64 8.43
C PRO A 601 -21.73 -21.43 8.47
N ILE A 602 -21.56 -20.83 9.65
CA ILE A 602 -20.48 -19.87 9.91
C ILE A 602 -19.15 -20.61 9.81
N GLU A 603 -18.20 -20.09 9.03
CA GLU A 603 -16.81 -20.56 9.00
C GLU A 603 -15.98 -19.81 10.06
N MET A 604 -15.02 -20.47 10.71
CA MET A 604 -14.09 -19.81 11.64
C MET A 604 -12.63 -20.12 11.32
N ALA A 605 -11.77 -19.11 11.45
CA ALA A 605 -10.31 -19.25 11.46
C ALA A 605 -9.67 -18.43 12.61
N GLU A 606 -8.60 -18.95 13.23
CA GLU A 606 -7.75 -18.20 14.17
C GLU A 606 -6.40 -17.90 13.50
N LYS A 607 -6.03 -16.62 13.45
CA LYS A 607 -4.72 -16.14 12.99
C LYS A 607 -3.84 -15.78 14.18
N ARG A 608 -2.53 -16.03 14.09
CA ARG A 608 -1.52 -15.71 15.12
C ARG A 608 -0.36 -14.93 14.52
N PHE A 609 0.12 -13.93 15.25
CA PHE A 609 1.12 -12.98 14.78
C PHE A 609 2.26 -12.80 15.77
N TYR A 610 3.45 -12.54 15.24
CA TYR A 610 4.53 -11.88 15.98
C TYR A 610 4.17 -10.40 16.16
N ARG A 611 4.52 -9.82 17.31
CA ARG A 611 4.28 -8.40 17.65
C ARG A 611 5.57 -7.59 17.72
N GLY A 612 6.72 -8.25 17.81
CA GLY A 612 8.03 -7.61 17.88
C GLY A 612 8.36 -7.01 19.24
N MET A 613 7.84 -7.59 20.33
CA MET A 613 8.00 -7.07 21.70
C MET A 613 9.28 -7.55 22.41
N HIS A 614 10.09 -8.42 21.80
CA HIS A 614 11.37 -8.87 22.36
C HIS A 614 12.47 -7.82 22.12
N GLY A 615 13.04 -7.32 23.20
CA GLY A 615 14.01 -6.22 23.20
C GLY A 615 13.42 -4.86 23.53
N ASP A 616 12.08 -4.75 23.61
CA ASP A 616 11.37 -3.53 24.00
C ASP A 616 11.88 -2.97 25.34
N THR A 617 11.89 -1.65 25.48
CA THR A 617 12.43 -0.97 26.66
C THR A 617 11.45 -1.08 27.83
N LEU A 618 11.94 -1.33 29.03
CA LEU A 618 11.17 -1.36 30.28
C LEU A 618 11.64 -0.24 31.24
N PRO A 619 10.82 0.15 32.23
CA PRO A 619 11.19 1.18 33.20
C PRO A 619 12.51 0.84 33.91
N GLY A 620 13.40 1.84 34.02
CA GLY A 620 14.74 1.65 34.57
C GLY A 620 15.80 1.15 33.56
N GLY A 621 15.47 1.01 32.28
CA GLY A 621 16.43 0.65 31.23
C GLY A 621 16.68 -0.86 31.09
N ALA A 622 15.85 -1.69 31.72
CA ALA A 622 15.79 -3.12 31.41
C ALA A 622 15.13 -3.34 30.03
N THR A 623 15.26 -4.54 29.47
CA THR A 623 14.59 -4.92 28.22
C THR A 623 13.62 -6.09 28.43
N ARG A 624 12.56 -6.13 27.62
CA ARG A 624 11.50 -7.13 27.65
C ARG A 624 11.96 -8.40 26.92
N SER A 625 11.85 -9.56 27.56
CA SER A 625 12.02 -10.85 26.89
C SER A 625 10.64 -11.43 26.57
N VAL A 626 10.35 -11.63 25.28
CA VAL A 626 9.08 -12.17 24.78
C VAL A 626 9.32 -13.32 23.80
N THR A 627 8.44 -14.31 23.85
CA THR A 627 8.30 -15.39 22.87
C THR A 627 6.83 -15.54 22.47
N VAL A 628 6.59 -16.09 21.29
CA VAL A 628 5.28 -16.51 20.79
C VAL A 628 5.29 -18.04 20.64
N SER A 629 4.24 -18.72 21.07
CA SER A 629 4.09 -20.17 20.88
C SER A 629 3.10 -20.47 19.76
N ASP A 630 3.52 -21.33 18.83
CA ASP A 630 2.60 -21.98 17.91
C ASP A 630 1.80 -23.08 18.64
N SER A 631 0.70 -23.53 18.06
CA SER A 631 -0.15 -24.58 18.64
C SER A 631 0.41 -26.00 18.48
N GLU A 632 1.62 -26.15 17.93
CA GLU A 632 2.37 -27.40 17.77
C GLU A 632 3.52 -27.53 18.79
N SER A 633 3.46 -26.74 19.87
CA SER A 633 4.47 -26.63 20.93
C SER A 633 5.80 -25.99 20.51
N GLY A 634 5.90 -25.43 19.31
CA GLY A 634 7.02 -24.57 18.93
C GLY A 634 6.97 -23.25 19.70
N THR A 635 8.14 -22.70 20.02
CA THR A 635 8.27 -21.44 20.76
C THR A 635 9.35 -20.58 20.12
N HIS A 636 8.97 -19.37 19.73
CA HIS A 636 9.73 -18.51 18.82
C HIS A 636 9.98 -17.14 19.46
N THR A 637 11.15 -16.55 19.25
CA THR A 637 11.48 -15.23 19.83
C THR A 637 10.78 -14.09 19.08
N ASP A 638 10.12 -13.20 19.82
CA ASP A 638 9.27 -12.13 19.26
C ASP A 638 10.06 -10.88 18.85
N HIS A 639 11.07 -11.03 17.98
CA HIS A 639 11.99 -9.95 17.58
C HIS A 639 11.28 -8.78 16.86
N ASP A 640 11.71 -7.53 17.12
CA ASP A 640 11.13 -6.29 16.53
C ASP A 640 10.89 -6.36 15.02
N TRP A 641 11.82 -6.92 14.24
CA TRP A 641 11.71 -7.07 12.79
C TRP A 641 10.70 -8.14 12.32
N LEU A 642 10.04 -8.84 13.24
CA LEU A 642 8.96 -9.78 12.93
C LEU A 642 7.57 -9.19 13.18
N ALA A 643 7.45 -7.94 13.66
CA ALA A 643 6.16 -7.34 13.99
C ALA A 643 5.15 -7.41 12.82
N GLY A 644 3.98 -8.02 13.06
CA GLY A 644 2.94 -8.24 12.05
C GLY A 644 3.13 -9.47 11.15
N PHE A 645 4.23 -10.21 11.27
CA PHE A 645 4.42 -11.47 10.55
C PHE A 645 3.45 -12.55 11.06
N GLU A 646 2.75 -13.23 10.16
CA GLU A 646 1.80 -14.29 10.52
C GLU A 646 2.53 -15.61 10.81
N LEU A 647 2.51 -16.02 12.07
CA LEU A 647 3.08 -17.29 12.54
C LEU A 647 2.16 -18.48 12.23
N GLU A 648 0.84 -18.30 12.33
CA GLU A 648 -0.10 -19.41 12.21
C GLU A 648 -1.47 -18.95 11.68
N THR A 649 -2.07 -19.75 10.80
CA THR A 649 -3.53 -19.78 10.58
C THR A 649 -4.05 -21.17 10.93
N THR A 650 -5.07 -21.26 11.78
CA THR A 650 -5.88 -22.47 12.03
C THR A 650 -7.28 -22.26 11.45
N THR A 651 -7.81 -23.26 10.73
CA THR A 651 -9.19 -23.30 10.22
C THR A 651 -10.00 -24.38 10.95
N PHE A 652 -11.23 -24.03 11.34
CA PHE A 652 -12.08 -24.86 12.18
C PHE A 652 -13.29 -25.44 11.44
N LEU A 653 -13.91 -26.47 12.01
CA LEU A 653 -15.12 -27.10 11.48
C LEU A 653 -16.34 -26.24 11.84
N GLY A 654 -16.58 -25.23 11.00
CA GLY A 654 -17.54 -24.17 11.28
C GLY A 654 -17.14 -23.34 12.51
N ASP A 655 -18.12 -22.78 13.22
CA ASP A 655 -17.93 -22.09 14.51
C ASP A 655 -17.85 -23.08 15.68
N SER A 656 -16.80 -23.92 15.68
CA SER A 656 -16.55 -24.95 16.70
C SER A 656 -15.04 -25.04 17.03
N PRO A 657 -14.63 -25.63 18.18
CA PRO A 657 -13.22 -25.78 18.51
C PRO A 657 -12.51 -26.93 17.74
N GLU A 658 -13.21 -27.65 16.85
CA GLU A 658 -12.64 -28.76 16.09
C GLU A 658 -11.81 -28.24 14.89
N VAL A 659 -10.54 -28.68 14.78
CA VAL A 659 -9.59 -28.17 13.79
C VAL A 659 -9.58 -29.03 12.53
N VAL A 660 -9.88 -28.40 11.38
CA VAL A 660 -9.85 -29.03 10.05
C VAL A 660 -8.44 -28.97 9.45
N SER A 661 -7.82 -27.78 9.50
CA SER A 661 -6.48 -27.57 8.98
C SER A 661 -5.74 -26.46 9.73
N ARG A 662 -4.42 -26.44 9.57
CA ARG A 662 -3.52 -25.44 10.17
C ARG A 662 -2.29 -25.26 9.31
N THR A 663 -1.82 -24.03 9.19
CA THR A 663 -0.53 -23.70 8.59
C THR A 663 0.29 -22.91 9.60
N VAL A 664 1.47 -23.42 9.96
CA VAL A 664 2.48 -22.71 10.78
C VAL A 664 3.60 -22.26 9.84
N THR A 665 3.95 -20.97 9.91
CA THR A 665 5.00 -20.34 9.09
C THR A 665 6.09 -19.78 9.98
N GLU A 666 7.24 -20.44 10.02
CA GLU A 666 8.44 -19.98 10.71
C GLU A 666 9.19 -18.98 9.80
N PRO A 667 9.49 -17.75 10.25
CA PRO A 667 10.15 -16.74 9.43
C PRO A 667 11.64 -17.04 9.23
N HIS A 668 12.09 -16.97 7.97
CA HIS A 668 13.50 -16.85 7.62
C HIS A 668 13.85 -15.36 7.53
N TRP A 669 14.92 -14.93 8.21
CA TRP A 669 15.38 -13.54 8.15
C TRP A 669 16.90 -13.45 7.96
N GLN A 670 17.35 -12.33 7.40
CA GLN A 670 18.76 -11.98 7.22
C GLN A 670 18.99 -10.53 7.66
N GLY A 671 20.13 -10.28 8.31
CA GLY A 671 20.56 -8.94 8.66
C GLY A 671 21.30 -8.84 10.00
N PRO A 672 21.56 -7.61 10.48
CA PRO A 672 21.09 -6.36 9.88
C PRO A 672 21.78 -6.05 8.55
N THR A 673 21.03 -5.63 7.52
CA THR A 673 21.59 -5.19 6.22
C THR A 673 22.08 -3.75 6.24
N ALA A 674 21.50 -2.93 7.13
CA ALA A 674 21.98 -1.59 7.50
C ALA A 674 21.74 -1.34 9.00
N THR A 675 22.46 -0.39 9.61
CA THR A 675 22.32 -0.06 11.03
C THR A 675 22.65 1.41 11.28
N ARG A 676 21.75 2.12 11.96
CA ARG A 676 21.84 3.54 12.30
C ARG A 676 21.31 3.75 13.72
N GLY A 677 22.21 3.96 14.68
CA GLY A 677 21.84 4.01 16.10
C GLY A 677 21.20 2.69 16.57
N ALA A 678 20.01 2.78 17.15
CA ALA A 678 19.20 1.60 17.52
C ALA A 678 18.52 0.93 16.30
N HIS A 679 18.30 1.68 15.22
CA HIS A 679 17.52 1.23 14.07
C HIS A 679 18.33 0.34 13.12
N LYS A 680 17.68 -0.69 12.58
CA LYS A 680 18.30 -1.75 11.78
C LYS A 680 17.37 -2.18 10.65
N ALA A 681 17.95 -2.47 9.49
CA ALA A 681 17.23 -3.05 8.36
C ALA A 681 17.37 -4.58 8.33
N TYR A 682 16.30 -5.30 8.00
CA TYR A 682 16.28 -6.76 7.91
C TYR A 682 15.47 -7.25 6.71
N ILE A 683 15.97 -8.29 6.03
CA ILE A 683 15.20 -9.05 5.03
C ILE A 683 14.41 -10.11 5.81
N VAL A 684 13.08 -10.15 5.66
CA VAL A 684 12.20 -11.15 6.30
C VAL A 684 11.33 -11.84 5.24
N ARG A 685 11.25 -13.17 5.25
CA ARG A 685 10.51 -14.01 4.29
C ARG A 685 9.99 -15.30 4.98
N PRO A 686 9.00 -16.02 4.43
CA PRO A 686 8.58 -17.34 4.92
C PRO A 686 9.72 -18.39 4.83
N GLY A 687 10.12 -18.99 5.95
CA GLY A 687 11.21 -19.98 6.01
C GLY A 687 10.71 -21.42 5.91
N THR A 688 10.22 -21.95 7.04
CA THR A 688 9.57 -23.27 7.12
C THR A 688 8.06 -23.06 7.13
N VAL A 689 7.34 -23.63 6.17
CA VAL A 689 5.88 -23.74 6.21
C VAL A 689 5.53 -25.18 6.55
N ARG A 690 4.73 -25.39 7.61
CA ARG A 690 4.18 -26.70 8.01
C ARG A 690 2.66 -26.64 7.91
N THR A 691 2.06 -27.44 7.02
CA THR A 691 0.59 -27.53 6.88
C THR A 691 0.09 -28.86 7.42
N PHE A 692 -0.80 -28.80 8.38
CA PHE A 692 -1.41 -29.94 9.06
C PHE A 692 -2.86 -30.08 8.57
N THR A 693 -3.26 -31.26 8.13
CA THR A 693 -4.62 -31.55 7.67
C THR A 693 -5.22 -32.70 8.48
N THR A 694 -6.36 -32.47 9.13
CA THR A 694 -7.16 -33.54 9.73
C THR A 694 -7.82 -34.35 8.62
N LEU A 695 -7.68 -35.67 8.66
CA LEU A 695 -8.22 -36.63 7.69
C LEU A 695 -9.27 -37.54 8.34
N ASP A 696 -10.07 -38.19 7.49
CA ASP A 696 -11.04 -39.20 7.91
C ASP A 696 -10.42 -40.24 8.87
N GLY A 697 -11.15 -40.50 9.96
CA GLY A 697 -10.68 -41.36 11.06
C GLY A 697 -9.76 -40.66 12.07
N GLY A 698 -9.61 -39.33 12.02
CA GLY A 698 -8.82 -38.56 12.98
C GLY A 698 -7.30 -38.67 12.78
N ARG A 699 -6.86 -39.20 11.65
CA ARG A 699 -5.44 -39.17 11.26
C ARG A 699 -5.06 -37.75 10.84
N ARG A 700 -3.77 -37.42 10.91
CA ARG A 700 -3.28 -36.07 10.62
C ARG A 700 -2.12 -36.14 9.64
N ARG A 701 -2.35 -35.67 8.42
CA ARG A 701 -1.26 -35.44 7.45
C ARG A 701 -0.50 -34.19 7.83
N ILE A 702 0.82 -34.20 7.65
CA ILE A 702 1.67 -33.02 7.87
C ILE A 702 2.54 -32.84 6.62
N THR A 703 2.30 -31.78 5.86
CA THR A 703 3.18 -31.38 4.76
C THR A 703 4.15 -30.29 5.22
N ARG A 704 5.33 -30.22 4.61
CA ARG A 704 6.36 -29.24 4.99
C ARG A 704 7.14 -28.74 3.79
N THR A 705 7.20 -27.42 3.62
CA THR A 705 8.04 -26.75 2.63
C THR A 705 9.09 -25.91 3.35
N VAL A 706 10.35 -25.94 2.90
CA VAL A 706 11.45 -25.12 3.44
C VAL A 706 12.08 -24.32 2.31
N THR A 707 12.12 -22.99 2.43
CA THR A 707 12.72 -22.10 1.42
C THR A 707 14.06 -21.54 1.87
N SER A 708 15.09 -21.64 1.03
CA SER A 708 16.36 -20.93 1.22
C SER A 708 16.43 -19.70 0.30
N TYR A 709 17.07 -18.64 0.79
CA TYR A 709 17.12 -17.33 0.12
C TYR A 709 18.55 -16.84 -0.10
N ASP A 710 18.76 -16.12 -1.19
CA ASP A 710 20.02 -15.43 -1.50
C ASP A 710 20.23 -14.17 -0.64
N ASP A 711 21.32 -13.43 -0.90
CA ASP A 711 21.68 -12.18 -0.23
C ASP A 711 20.68 -11.00 -0.43
N ARG A 712 19.54 -11.24 -1.08
CA ARG A 712 18.47 -10.27 -1.40
C ARG A 712 17.07 -10.76 -1.04
N GLY A 713 16.94 -11.94 -0.45
CA GLY A 713 15.63 -12.52 -0.15
C GLY A 713 14.89 -13.05 -1.40
N LEU A 714 15.61 -13.44 -2.46
CA LEU A 714 15.08 -14.20 -3.60
C LEU A 714 15.28 -15.71 -3.36
N PRO A 715 14.28 -16.58 -3.65
CA PRO A 715 14.41 -18.03 -3.42
C PRO A 715 15.51 -18.71 -4.24
N GLU A 716 16.47 -19.37 -3.59
CA GLU A 716 17.45 -20.24 -4.25
C GLU A 716 16.99 -21.70 -4.31
N THR A 717 16.39 -22.20 -3.23
CA THR A 717 15.82 -23.54 -3.17
C THR A 717 14.46 -23.51 -2.48
N VAL A 718 13.52 -24.31 -2.99
CA VAL A 718 12.27 -24.65 -2.33
C VAL A 718 12.29 -26.16 -2.17
N ASN A 719 12.46 -26.60 -0.93
CA ASN A 719 12.50 -27.98 -0.52
C ASN A 719 11.11 -28.37 0.00
N ASP A 720 10.25 -28.82 -0.91
CA ASP A 720 8.93 -29.32 -0.57
C ASP A 720 9.03 -30.82 -0.21
N LEU A 721 8.55 -31.19 0.97
CA LEU A 721 8.74 -32.52 1.57
C LEU A 721 7.43 -33.32 1.63
N GLY A 722 6.56 -33.14 0.62
CA GLY A 722 5.35 -33.94 0.44
C GLY A 722 4.52 -34.08 1.71
N ASP A 723 4.07 -35.30 2.00
CA ASP A 723 3.64 -35.75 3.33
C ASP A 723 4.85 -36.31 4.11
N ILE A 724 5.23 -35.71 5.23
CA ILE A 724 6.51 -35.99 5.91
C ILE A 724 6.63 -37.41 6.52
N GLU A 725 5.59 -38.23 6.42
CA GLU A 725 5.66 -39.68 6.68
C GLU A 725 6.33 -40.47 5.53
N SER A 726 6.62 -39.82 4.39
CA SER A 726 7.28 -40.40 3.22
C SER A 726 8.34 -39.44 2.60
N ASP A 727 9.17 -39.98 1.72
CA ASP A 727 10.05 -39.26 0.79
C ASP A 727 9.59 -39.40 -0.68
N ALA A 728 8.48 -40.11 -0.93
CA ALA A 728 8.03 -40.50 -2.26
C ALA A 728 7.37 -39.37 -3.06
N ASP A 729 6.92 -38.30 -2.41
CA ASP A 729 6.35 -37.09 -3.00
C ASP A 729 7.19 -35.82 -2.73
N ASP A 730 8.42 -35.97 -2.24
CA ASP A 730 9.42 -34.90 -2.15
C ASP A 730 9.66 -34.19 -3.50
N LEU A 731 9.71 -32.85 -3.49
CA LEU A 731 10.11 -32.02 -4.63
C LEU A 731 11.16 -30.97 -4.22
N CYS A 732 12.39 -31.13 -4.70
CA CYS A 732 13.38 -30.06 -4.66
C CYS A 732 13.29 -29.19 -5.91
N THR A 733 12.78 -27.97 -5.76
CA THR A 733 12.94 -26.92 -6.77
C THR A 733 14.17 -26.07 -6.45
N ARG A 734 14.98 -25.74 -7.46
CA ARG A 734 16.13 -24.84 -7.34
C ARG A 734 16.12 -23.79 -8.46
N THR A 735 16.31 -22.54 -8.09
CA THR A 735 16.31 -21.39 -9.00
C THR A 735 17.71 -20.78 -9.07
N THR A 736 18.12 -20.35 -10.27
CA THR A 736 19.27 -19.46 -10.46
C THR A 736 18.84 -18.24 -11.25
N TYR A 737 19.47 -17.10 -10.99
CA TYR A 737 19.08 -15.80 -11.57
C TYR A 737 20.10 -15.26 -12.57
N ALA A 738 19.64 -14.58 -13.61
CA ALA A 738 20.48 -13.84 -14.55
C ALA A 738 20.68 -12.41 -14.03
N ARG A 739 21.53 -12.23 -13.01
CA ARG A 739 21.67 -10.92 -12.33
C ARG A 739 22.53 -9.92 -13.11
N ASN A 740 22.08 -8.67 -13.22
CA ASN A 740 22.87 -7.50 -13.57
C ASN A 740 22.82 -6.47 -12.43
N THR A 741 23.90 -6.37 -11.66
CA THR A 741 24.01 -5.47 -10.49
C THR A 741 24.23 -4.00 -10.84
N ALA A 742 24.57 -3.65 -12.08
CA ALA A 742 24.62 -2.25 -12.52
C ALA A 742 23.20 -1.72 -12.74
N ALA A 743 22.41 -2.43 -13.57
CA ALA A 743 21.00 -2.12 -13.83
C ALA A 743 20.08 -2.43 -12.63
N TRP A 744 20.52 -3.30 -11.71
CA TRP A 744 19.72 -3.87 -10.60
C TRP A 744 18.61 -4.83 -11.04
N LEU A 745 18.78 -5.46 -12.20
CA LEU A 745 18.00 -6.62 -12.63
C LEU A 745 18.47 -7.83 -11.83
N LEU A 746 17.81 -8.15 -10.71
CA LEU A 746 18.23 -9.23 -9.80
C LEU A 746 17.27 -10.43 -9.80
N SER A 747 15.97 -10.19 -9.99
CA SER A 747 14.89 -11.17 -9.82
C SER A 747 14.62 -12.08 -11.03
N LEU A 748 15.33 -11.90 -12.15
CA LEU A 748 15.08 -12.60 -13.42
C LEU A 748 15.63 -14.05 -13.42
N PRO A 749 14.79 -15.11 -13.46
CA PRO A 749 15.27 -16.49 -13.37
C PRO A 749 15.98 -16.95 -14.66
N SER A 750 17.27 -17.28 -14.56
CA SER A 750 18.04 -17.90 -15.65
C SER A 750 17.69 -19.38 -15.81
N ARG A 751 17.37 -20.08 -14.71
CA ARG A 751 16.97 -21.48 -14.71
C ARG A 751 16.11 -21.80 -13.49
N VAL A 752 15.06 -22.59 -13.70
CA VAL A 752 14.26 -23.22 -12.63
C VAL A 752 14.26 -24.72 -12.88
N ARG A 753 14.67 -25.53 -11.90
CA ARG A 753 14.71 -26.98 -12.02
C ARG A 753 14.04 -27.66 -10.83
N THR A 754 13.27 -28.71 -11.08
CA THR A 754 12.58 -29.50 -10.07
C THR A 754 12.94 -30.98 -10.23
N ALA A 755 13.29 -31.62 -9.11
CA ALA A 755 13.58 -33.04 -9.04
C ALA A 755 12.77 -33.71 -7.92
N SER A 756 12.36 -34.96 -8.13
CA SER A 756 11.50 -35.71 -7.19
C SER A 756 12.30 -36.38 -6.07
N VAL A 757 12.99 -35.55 -5.28
CA VAL A 757 13.71 -35.85 -4.03
C VAL A 757 13.89 -34.56 -3.24
N HIS A 758 14.02 -34.63 -1.91
CA HIS A 758 14.39 -33.46 -1.10
C HIS A 758 15.73 -32.84 -1.54
N CYS A 759 15.91 -31.54 -1.31
CA CYS A 759 17.07 -30.78 -1.75
C CYS A 759 18.40 -31.21 -1.14
N GLY A 760 18.40 -32.02 -0.08
CA GLY A 760 19.60 -32.64 0.49
C GLY A 760 20.04 -33.93 -0.23
N ALA A 761 19.14 -34.60 -0.95
CA ALA A 761 19.46 -35.81 -1.70
C ALA A 761 20.18 -35.51 -3.02
N THR A 762 20.87 -36.54 -3.54
CA THR A 762 21.43 -36.52 -4.90
C THR A 762 20.44 -37.18 -5.86
N PRO A 763 19.82 -36.43 -6.80
CA PRO A 763 18.84 -36.99 -7.73
C PRO A 763 19.49 -37.96 -8.73
N THR A 764 18.82 -39.09 -9.00
CA THR A 764 19.25 -40.08 -9.99
C THR A 764 18.49 -39.87 -11.30
N PHE A 765 19.19 -39.51 -12.38
CA PHE A 765 18.59 -39.20 -13.67
C PHE A 765 18.65 -40.39 -14.65
N PRO A 766 17.63 -40.60 -15.51
CA PRO A 766 16.45 -39.76 -15.73
C PRO A 766 15.36 -39.87 -14.65
N GLY A 767 15.43 -40.85 -13.74
CA GLY A 767 14.34 -41.23 -12.84
C GLY A 767 13.72 -40.07 -12.04
N HIS A 768 14.53 -39.16 -11.52
CA HIS A 768 14.07 -38.07 -10.65
C HIS A 768 13.93 -36.72 -11.38
N ALA A 769 13.86 -36.70 -12.72
CA ALA A 769 13.64 -35.46 -13.48
C ALA A 769 12.14 -35.11 -13.54
N VAL A 770 11.74 -33.98 -12.95
CA VAL A 770 10.36 -33.48 -13.00
C VAL A 770 10.25 -32.32 -14.00
N ALA A 771 11.05 -31.28 -13.83
CA ALA A 771 11.10 -30.11 -14.72
C ALA A 771 12.50 -29.49 -14.74
N ASP A 772 12.87 -28.85 -15.84
CA ASP A 772 14.08 -28.02 -15.94
C ASP A 772 13.90 -27.01 -17.08
N GLU A 773 13.80 -25.74 -16.73
CA GLU A 773 13.50 -24.64 -17.63
C GLU A 773 14.63 -23.63 -17.63
N ARG A 774 14.91 -23.03 -18.79
CA ARG A 774 15.94 -21.99 -18.95
C ARG A 774 15.38 -20.80 -19.71
N THR A 775 15.67 -19.60 -19.21
CA THR A 775 15.35 -18.35 -19.89
C THR A 775 16.64 -17.67 -20.33
N SER A 776 16.69 -17.26 -21.60
CA SER A 776 17.75 -16.40 -22.15
C SER A 776 17.16 -15.04 -22.50
N TYR A 777 17.81 -13.98 -22.02
CA TYR A 777 17.29 -12.62 -22.05
C TYR A 777 18.01 -11.76 -23.09
N ASP A 778 17.32 -10.75 -23.64
CA ASP A 778 17.87 -9.72 -24.54
C ASP A 778 18.68 -10.24 -25.74
N GLY A 779 18.31 -11.40 -26.28
CA GLY A 779 19.00 -12.08 -27.37
C GLY A 779 20.38 -12.63 -27.01
N GLN A 780 20.74 -12.65 -25.72
CA GLN A 780 22.02 -13.17 -25.22
C GLN A 780 22.01 -14.71 -25.12
N ALA A 781 23.18 -15.30 -24.93
CA ALA A 781 23.30 -16.71 -24.54
C ALA A 781 22.77 -16.94 -23.11
N TRP A 782 22.31 -18.16 -22.84
CA TRP A 782 21.86 -18.56 -21.50
C TRP A 782 22.95 -18.31 -20.44
N GLY A 783 22.56 -17.75 -19.29
CA GLY A 783 23.47 -17.40 -18.19
C GLY A 783 24.22 -16.07 -18.34
N VAL A 784 24.12 -15.38 -19.48
CA VAL A 784 24.64 -14.01 -19.64
C VAL A 784 23.70 -13.02 -18.93
N ALA A 785 24.27 -12.01 -18.30
CA ALA A 785 23.51 -10.96 -17.60
C ALA A 785 22.70 -10.09 -18.60
N PRO A 786 21.40 -9.85 -18.36
CA PRO A 786 20.56 -8.99 -19.18
C PRO A 786 20.96 -7.51 -19.04
N ARG A 787 20.56 -6.72 -20.03
CA ARG A 787 20.59 -5.25 -20.05
C ARG A 787 19.22 -4.65 -19.75
N ILE A 788 18.14 -5.33 -20.17
CA ILE A 788 16.74 -4.90 -20.05
C ILE A 788 15.94 -6.00 -19.33
N GLY A 789 16.05 -7.26 -19.78
CA GLY A 789 15.34 -8.39 -19.16
C GLY A 789 14.21 -8.99 -20.00
N ASP A 790 14.19 -8.74 -21.31
CA ASP A 790 13.22 -9.32 -22.23
C ASP A 790 13.46 -10.83 -22.42
N PRO A 791 12.50 -11.74 -22.10
CA PRO A 791 12.69 -13.18 -22.20
C PRO A 791 12.62 -13.67 -23.67
N THR A 792 13.73 -13.50 -24.38
CA THR A 792 13.85 -13.76 -25.83
C THR A 792 13.91 -15.23 -26.25
N ARG A 793 14.25 -16.16 -25.36
CA ARG A 793 14.27 -17.61 -25.66
C ARG A 793 14.04 -18.43 -24.40
N GLN A 794 13.02 -19.30 -24.45
CA GLN A 794 12.72 -20.27 -23.40
C GLN A 794 13.08 -21.68 -23.88
N GLU A 795 13.79 -22.43 -23.05
CA GLU A 795 14.06 -23.85 -23.24
C GLU A 795 13.44 -24.67 -22.10
N VAL A 796 12.89 -25.83 -22.44
CA VAL A 796 12.36 -26.81 -21.49
C VAL A 796 13.09 -28.14 -21.66
N LEU A 797 13.10 -28.95 -20.60
CA LEU A 797 13.69 -30.27 -20.60
C LEU A 797 13.04 -31.19 -21.65
N ASP A 798 13.84 -31.76 -22.55
CA ASP A 798 13.41 -32.79 -23.49
C ASP A 798 13.73 -34.18 -22.91
N THR A 799 14.99 -34.41 -22.52
CA THR A 799 15.40 -35.62 -21.80
C THR A 799 16.50 -35.31 -20.78
N HIS A 800 16.57 -36.10 -19.69
CA HIS A 800 17.70 -36.02 -18.75
C HIS A 800 18.42 -37.37 -18.63
N PRO A 801 19.21 -37.80 -19.64
CA PRO A 801 20.09 -38.96 -19.47
C PRO A 801 21.11 -38.75 -18.34
N PRO A 802 21.78 -39.82 -17.87
CA PRO A 802 22.83 -39.74 -16.85
C PRO A 802 24.02 -38.83 -17.23
N SER A 803 24.19 -38.55 -18.53
CA SER A 803 25.20 -37.62 -19.06
C SER A 803 24.87 -36.13 -18.89
N GLY A 804 23.67 -35.79 -18.40
CA GLY A 804 23.19 -34.42 -18.24
C GLY A 804 21.94 -34.10 -19.08
N PRO A 805 21.28 -32.95 -18.84
CA PRO A 805 20.02 -32.59 -19.48
C PRO A 805 20.19 -32.14 -20.94
N THR A 806 19.25 -32.56 -21.79
CA THR A 806 19.02 -32.03 -23.14
C THR A 806 17.72 -31.23 -23.15
N TYR A 807 17.70 -30.13 -23.90
CA TYR A 807 16.57 -29.19 -23.91
C TYR A 807 16.01 -29.02 -25.32
N ALA A 808 14.71 -28.79 -25.39
CA ALA A 808 14.03 -28.28 -26.57
C ALA A 808 13.75 -26.77 -26.38
N VAL A 809 13.75 -26.02 -27.47
CA VAL A 809 13.22 -24.65 -27.47
C VAL A 809 11.69 -24.76 -27.33
N ALA A 810 11.13 -24.13 -26.30
CA ALA A 810 9.69 -24.01 -26.14
C ALA A 810 9.15 -22.81 -26.93
N SER A 811 9.87 -21.68 -26.86
CA SER A 811 9.52 -20.44 -27.54
C SER A 811 10.75 -19.55 -27.79
N THR A 812 10.63 -18.64 -28.76
CA THR A 812 11.49 -17.45 -28.86
C THR A 812 10.64 -16.21 -29.09
N SER A 813 11.07 -15.06 -28.58
CA SER A 813 10.34 -13.79 -28.66
C SER A 813 11.25 -12.64 -29.07
N ARG A 814 10.70 -11.66 -29.79
CA ARG A 814 11.30 -10.33 -29.97
C ARG A 814 10.39 -9.25 -29.43
N TYR A 815 10.99 -8.13 -29.05
CA TYR A 815 10.35 -7.00 -28.40
C TYR A 815 10.69 -5.70 -29.14
N ASP A 816 9.79 -4.74 -29.14
CA ASP A 816 10.09 -3.37 -29.57
C ASP A 816 10.74 -2.55 -28.45
N ALA A 817 11.08 -1.30 -28.75
CA ALA A 817 11.72 -0.39 -27.79
C ALA A 817 10.85 -0.02 -26.57
N HIS A 818 9.58 -0.44 -26.53
CA HIS A 818 8.70 -0.30 -25.37
C HIS A 818 8.59 -1.58 -24.53
N GLY A 819 9.17 -2.71 -24.96
CA GLY A 819 8.97 -4.02 -24.33
C GLY A 819 7.71 -4.75 -24.83
N ARG A 820 7.11 -4.33 -25.96
CA ARG A 820 5.96 -5.03 -26.55
C ARG A 820 6.43 -6.12 -27.50
N VAL A 821 5.84 -7.31 -27.39
CA VAL A 821 6.16 -8.47 -28.23
C VAL A 821 5.85 -8.18 -29.71
N THR A 822 6.85 -8.27 -30.59
CA THR A 822 6.72 -8.05 -32.04
C THR A 822 6.85 -9.32 -32.88
N GLU A 823 7.48 -10.36 -32.34
CA GLU A 823 7.55 -11.69 -32.94
C GLU A 823 7.49 -12.71 -31.80
N THR A 824 6.71 -13.78 -31.97
CA THR A 824 6.90 -15.04 -31.24
C THR A 824 7.12 -16.16 -32.23
N ALA A 825 7.91 -17.16 -31.86
CA ALA A 825 8.00 -18.44 -32.53
C ALA A 825 7.77 -19.57 -31.53
N ASP A 826 7.07 -20.62 -31.96
CA ASP A 826 6.85 -21.82 -31.15
C ASP A 826 8.01 -22.84 -31.26
N ALA A 827 7.89 -23.96 -30.56
CA ALA A 827 8.85 -25.07 -30.59
C ALA A 827 9.07 -25.71 -31.98
N LEU A 828 8.26 -25.38 -32.99
CA LEU A 828 8.41 -25.81 -34.39
C LEU A 828 8.98 -24.69 -35.28
N GLY A 829 9.30 -23.53 -34.71
CA GLY A 829 9.76 -22.35 -35.45
C GLY A 829 8.66 -21.64 -36.25
N ARG A 830 7.38 -21.90 -35.94
CA ARG A 830 6.25 -21.22 -36.60
C ARG A 830 6.07 -19.85 -35.95
N THR A 831 6.17 -18.79 -36.75
CA THR A 831 6.16 -17.41 -36.26
C THR A 831 4.79 -16.75 -36.32
N THR A 832 4.51 -15.94 -35.31
CA THR A 832 3.43 -14.95 -35.25
C THR A 832 4.07 -13.57 -35.14
N LEU A 833 3.66 -12.62 -35.98
CA LEU A 833 4.23 -11.27 -36.03
C LEU A 833 3.21 -10.24 -35.58
N THR A 834 3.53 -9.46 -34.53
CA THR A 834 2.65 -8.43 -34.01
C THR A 834 3.15 -7.04 -34.40
N ALA A 835 2.34 -6.32 -35.17
CA ALA A 835 2.63 -4.95 -35.60
C ALA A 835 1.75 -3.95 -34.85
N TYR A 836 2.39 -3.03 -34.13
CA TYR A 836 1.73 -1.93 -33.42
C TYR A 836 1.72 -0.65 -34.26
N THR A 837 0.58 0.03 -34.33
CA THR A 837 0.47 1.38 -34.90
C THR A 837 0.14 2.38 -33.80
N PRO A 838 0.94 3.44 -33.61
CA PRO A 838 2.31 3.60 -34.10
C PRO A 838 3.30 2.61 -33.45
N GLN A 839 4.44 2.39 -34.11
CA GLN A 839 5.49 1.51 -33.61
C GLN A 839 6.25 2.11 -32.42
N LEU A 840 6.26 3.44 -32.28
CA LEU A 840 6.99 4.17 -31.23
C LEU A 840 6.16 5.35 -30.71
N GLY A 841 5.97 5.42 -29.40
CA GLY A 841 5.25 6.47 -28.68
C GLY A 841 3.74 6.50 -28.93
N GLY A 842 3.05 7.46 -28.31
CA GLY A 842 1.60 7.66 -28.49
C GLY A 842 0.73 6.51 -27.94
N PRO A 843 -0.61 6.65 -27.95
CA PRO A 843 -1.50 5.52 -27.71
C PRO A 843 -1.48 4.58 -28.92
N ALA A 844 -1.57 3.27 -28.69
CA ALA A 844 -1.72 2.30 -29.77
C ALA A 844 -3.13 2.43 -30.39
N THR A 845 -3.20 2.74 -31.68
CA THR A 845 -4.45 2.92 -32.44
C THR A 845 -4.80 1.72 -33.31
N SER A 846 -3.84 0.83 -33.57
CA SER A 846 -4.07 -0.47 -34.20
C SER A 846 -3.05 -1.50 -33.75
N VAL A 847 -3.46 -2.77 -33.71
CA VAL A 847 -2.62 -3.95 -33.51
C VAL A 847 -3.00 -4.95 -34.60
N VAL A 848 -2.00 -5.49 -35.30
CA VAL A 848 -2.16 -6.55 -36.31
C VAL A 848 -1.32 -7.75 -35.88
N THR A 849 -1.84 -8.96 -36.09
CA THR A 849 -1.28 -10.24 -35.65
C THR A 849 -1.62 -11.32 -36.68
#